data_AF-A0A942EPT9-F1
#
_entry.id   AF-A0A942EPT9-F1
#
_cell.length_a   1.000
_cell.length_b   1.000
_cell.length_c   1.000
_cell.angle_alpha   90.00
_cell.angle_beta   90.00
_cell.angle_gamma   90.00
#
_symmetry.space_group_name_H-M   'P 1'
#
loop_
_entity.id
_entity.type
_entity.pdbx_description
1 polymer ?
#
loop_
_entity_poly.entity_id
_entity_poly.type
_entity_poly.pdbx_seq_one_letter_code
_entity_poly.pdbx_strand_id
1 'polypeptide(L)'
;MKLFKISLTWQMALGTILGIFAGLFFGDYCNIFAPWTTAYIMILKITTIPYLICAIIQGIGQLHTSQAIQILKKGLFFIALVWAVNIIMIYTAVFLFPSTSNSALTNYISTQSTSIDFASLLIPDNIFYALSNNIVPAVVVFAIVVGISLMHIRDKSSLIHLATALVDSLTKITSWISRITPFGTFLIISNQVGTIQLSTVKQVSTYVILYIFIICTIVFWIFPRLISSLTNISTFRWIRDLFPILLLGYTTNVVIVCLPFIIELVKKEVQQFLPTDEKAQSQIQGIVSVTFNLPLGSLFITIFVFFIGVFYGTALNIASQMKLFISAFLTSLGSVGLGAWLNSLSFILETLGLPPEAVNIFLTTLPFTAGFQSMVSVMEIASLSLLITLACHRLLLPKIHRLLRKSLFTIAPIVAAIIGIKSHNPLPQIQNCSTSIFDLRLECPSPVIELPSPNERTEDPLIRILKTKTLRVGFNTEAAPFCFMNHFRQVAGYDIAFAQQLAQDLDCRLVLVPMNYNSLANQLKQGEFDIAMSAVSITEERLPYVYFPKPYLEGSIIFISKEKCRKLFSQPSAIENNTQFKIAFLKGSSYESLAQSFFPNHSLIPIENYDEFLQSDADLLLWTEPQAISWITHHPGYGIIHPNPSLGIDKLSYALPQGSNLLLNYLNIWLSLKQADGFADQQYNLWILGKTETTIKTEPRWSVLRNILHWEQQR
;
A
#
# COMPACT_ATOMS: atom_id res chain seq x y z
N MET A 1 -24.73 -28.77 -20.29
CA MET A 1 -25.43 -29.25 -19.08
C MET A 1 -25.76 -28.07 -18.18
N LYS A 2 -27.04 -27.86 -17.84
CA LYS A 2 -27.46 -26.91 -16.80
C LYS A 2 -27.22 -27.59 -15.45
N LEU A 3 -26.09 -27.34 -14.79
CA LEU A 3 -25.77 -27.99 -13.51
C LEU A 3 -26.73 -27.59 -12.37
N PHE A 4 -27.45 -26.47 -12.47
CA PHE A 4 -28.52 -26.10 -11.53
C PHE A 4 -29.67 -25.35 -12.25
N LYS A 5 -30.92 -25.57 -11.80
CA LYS A 5 -32.13 -24.83 -12.25
C LYS A 5 -32.22 -23.40 -11.69
N ILE A 6 -31.19 -22.96 -10.97
CA ILE A 6 -31.11 -21.69 -10.23
C ILE A 6 -30.43 -20.64 -11.13
N SER A 7 -30.88 -19.38 -11.09
CA SER A 7 -30.25 -18.30 -11.86
C SER A 7 -28.79 -18.08 -11.44
N LEU A 8 -27.93 -17.64 -12.36
CA LEU A 8 -26.49 -17.44 -12.11
C LEU A 8 -26.25 -16.55 -10.87
N THR A 9 -27.03 -15.48 -10.74
CA THR A 9 -27.02 -14.56 -9.60
C THR A 9 -27.18 -15.28 -8.25
N TRP A 10 -28.12 -16.22 -8.15
CA TRP A 10 -28.34 -17.01 -6.94
C TRP A 10 -27.24 -18.05 -6.70
N GLN A 11 -26.65 -18.61 -7.77
CA GLN A 11 -25.50 -19.50 -7.64
C GLN A 11 -24.29 -18.76 -7.05
N MET A 12 -24.05 -17.52 -7.47
CA MET A 12 -22.96 -16.69 -6.94
C MET A 12 -23.23 -16.31 -5.47
N ALA A 13 -24.46 -15.93 -5.12
CA ALA A 13 -24.85 -15.65 -3.74
C ALA A 13 -24.60 -16.86 -2.82
N LEU A 14 -24.99 -18.05 -3.29
CA LEU A 14 -24.75 -19.30 -2.56
C LEU A 14 -23.24 -19.58 -2.41
N GLY A 15 -22.46 -19.38 -3.48
CA GLY A 15 -21.00 -19.52 -3.44
C GLY A 15 -20.33 -18.59 -2.42
N THR A 16 -20.79 -17.34 -2.32
CA THR A 16 -20.33 -16.39 -1.29
C THR A 16 -20.64 -16.88 0.12
N ILE A 17 -21.90 -17.28 0.38
CA ILE A 17 -22.33 -17.74 1.71
C ILE A 17 -21.53 -18.97 2.15
N LEU A 18 -21.39 -19.95 1.25
CA LEU A 18 -20.60 -21.16 1.51
C LEU A 18 -19.11 -20.82 1.72
N GLY A 19 -18.57 -19.85 0.98
CA GLY A 19 -17.19 -19.40 1.12
C GLY A 19 -16.93 -18.78 2.50
N ILE A 20 -17.82 -17.90 2.96
CA ILE A 20 -17.72 -17.30 4.30
C ILE A 20 -17.77 -18.39 5.37
N PHE A 21 -18.72 -19.33 5.25
CA PHE A 21 -18.86 -20.43 6.20
C PHE A 21 -17.60 -21.30 6.24
N ALA A 22 -17.07 -21.70 5.07
CA ALA A 22 -15.86 -22.50 4.99
C ALA A 22 -14.64 -21.76 5.57
N GLY A 23 -14.46 -20.48 5.25
CA GLY A 23 -13.35 -19.67 5.78
C GLY A 23 -13.39 -19.52 7.31
N LEU A 24 -14.57 -19.31 7.89
CA LEU A 24 -14.74 -19.23 9.36
C LEU A 24 -14.60 -20.59 10.04
N PHE A 25 -15.03 -21.66 9.38
CA PHE A 25 -15.04 -23.00 9.96
C PHE A 25 -13.66 -23.66 9.93
N PHE A 26 -12.98 -23.62 8.78
CA PHE A 26 -11.70 -24.30 8.54
C PHE A 26 -10.48 -23.41 8.81
N GLY A 27 -10.61 -22.08 8.81
CA GLY A 27 -9.48 -21.18 9.09
C GLY A 27 -8.29 -21.43 8.14
N ASP A 28 -7.10 -21.64 8.70
CA ASP A 28 -5.82 -21.71 7.97
C ASP A 28 -5.79 -22.83 6.90
N TYR A 29 -6.58 -23.90 7.06
CA TYR A 29 -6.68 -24.96 6.04
C TYR A 29 -7.21 -24.46 4.69
N CYS A 30 -7.95 -23.34 4.66
CA CYS A 30 -8.42 -22.73 3.43
C CYS A 30 -7.29 -22.18 2.55
N ASN A 31 -6.05 -22.07 3.06
CA ASN A 31 -4.89 -21.70 2.26
C ASN A 31 -4.62 -22.72 1.12
N ILE A 32 -5.13 -23.95 1.21
CA ILE A 32 -5.09 -24.91 0.10
C ILE A 32 -5.82 -24.41 -1.16
N PHE A 33 -6.75 -23.48 -1.01
CA PHE A 33 -7.49 -22.85 -2.11
C PHE A 33 -6.73 -21.69 -2.76
N ALA A 34 -5.61 -21.23 -2.19
CA ALA A 34 -4.83 -20.12 -2.72
C ALA A 34 -4.38 -20.31 -4.19
N PRO A 35 -3.77 -21.43 -4.62
CA PRO A 35 -3.36 -21.60 -6.01
C PRO A 35 -4.55 -21.58 -6.99
N TRP A 36 -5.67 -22.17 -6.60
CA TRP A 36 -6.91 -22.19 -7.39
C TRP A 36 -7.55 -20.81 -7.49
N THR A 37 -7.52 -20.05 -6.39
CA THR A 37 -7.95 -18.65 -6.32
C THR A 37 -7.13 -17.79 -7.29
N THR A 38 -5.80 -17.94 -7.25
CA THR A 38 -4.88 -17.22 -8.15
C THR A 38 -5.15 -17.59 -9.61
N ALA A 39 -5.28 -18.88 -9.93
CA ALA A 39 -5.57 -19.34 -11.29
C ALA A 39 -6.90 -18.77 -11.82
N TYR A 40 -7.95 -18.77 -11.01
CA TYR A 40 -9.24 -18.20 -11.40
C TYR A 40 -9.14 -16.69 -11.68
N ILE A 41 -8.43 -15.94 -10.84
CA ILE A 41 -8.18 -14.50 -11.06
C ILE A 41 -7.37 -14.27 -12.34
N MET A 42 -6.35 -15.09 -12.63
CA MET A 42 -5.57 -15.00 -13.86
C MET A 42 -6.43 -15.21 -15.11
N ILE A 43 -7.34 -16.19 -15.08
CA ILE A 43 -8.29 -16.45 -16.18
C ILE A 43 -9.24 -15.26 -16.38
N LEU A 44 -9.69 -14.59 -15.33
CA LEU A 44 -10.49 -13.37 -15.45
C LEU A 44 -9.68 -12.18 -16.02
N LYS A 45 -8.40 -12.06 -15.65
CA LYS A 45 -7.54 -10.95 -16.08
C LYS A 45 -7.13 -11.04 -17.55
N ILE A 46 -7.06 -12.23 -18.14
CA ILE A 46 -6.54 -12.40 -19.52
C ILE A 46 -7.36 -11.65 -20.58
N THR A 47 -8.69 -11.55 -20.41
CA THR A 47 -9.56 -10.86 -21.37
C THR A 47 -9.59 -9.35 -21.17
N THR A 48 -9.07 -8.87 -20.04
CA THR A 48 -9.35 -7.53 -19.53
C THR A 48 -8.69 -6.42 -20.36
N ILE A 49 -7.37 -6.46 -20.54
CA ILE A 49 -6.63 -5.42 -21.29
C ILE A 49 -6.99 -5.44 -22.79
N PRO A 50 -7.04 -6.62 -23.46
CA PRO A 50 -7.47 -6.67 -24.86
C PRO A 50 -8.86 -6.11 -25.08
N TYR A 51 -9.80 -6.41 -24.17
CA TYR A 51 -11.15 -5.88 -24.23
C TYR A 51 -11.15 -4.37 -24.07
N LEU A 52 -10.43 -3.83 -23.07
CA LEU A 52 -10.37 -2.40 -22.79
C LEU A 52 -9.93 -1.61 -24.04
N ILE A 53 -8.86 -2.04 -24.70
CA ILE A 53 -8.34 -1.38 -25.90
C ILE A 53 -9.36 -1.44 -27.03
N CYS A 54 -9.85 -2.64 -27.35
CA CYS A 54 -10.76 -2.83 -28.47
C CYS A 54 -12.09 -2.10 -28.23
N ALA A 55 -12.62 -2.11 -27.01
CA ALA A 55 -13.88 -1.48 -26.65
C ALA A 55 -13.81 0.06 -26.68
N ILE A 56 -12.69 0.66 -26.28
CA ILE A 56 -12.48 2.12 -26.40
C ILE A 56 -12.33 2.51 -27.87
N ILE A 57 -11.47 1.82 -28.61
CA ILE A 57 -11.22 2.09 -30.04
C ILE A 57 -12.52 1.94 -30.84
N GLN A 58 -13.25 0.84 -30.64
CA GLN A 58 -14.56 0.62 -31.26
C GLN A 58 -15.56 1.69 -30.81
N GLY A 59 -15.68 1.91 -29.49
CA GLY A 59 -16.70 2.77 -28.90
C GLY A 59 -16.59 4.24 -29.28
N ILE A 60 -15.37 4.77 -29.35
CA ILE A 60 -15.09 6.15 -29.78
C ILE A 60 -15.02 6.23 -31.30
N GLY A 61 -14.34 5.29 -31.95
CA GLY A 61 -14.10 5.29 -33.40
C GLY A 61 -15.38 5.20 -34.25
N GLN A 62 -16.43 4.54 -33.74
CA GLN A 62 -17.73 4.45 -34.42
C GLN A 62 -18.55 5.76 -34.37
N LEU A 63 -18.21 6.70 -33.48
CA LEU A 63 -18.96 7.94 -33.33
C LEU A 63 -18.65 8.92 -34.48
N HIS A 64 -19.62 9.79 -34.76
CA HIS A 64 -19.38 11.00 -35.57
C HIS A 64 -18.86 12.14 -34.69
N THR A 65 -18.05 13.04 -35.26
CA THR A 65 -17.47 14.20 -34.55
C THR A 65 -18.51 15.05 -33.82
N SER A 66 -19.67 15.27 -34.45
CA SER A 66 -20.79 16.00 -33.83
C SER A 66 -21.39 15.27 -32.62
N GLN A 67 -21.50 13.94 -32.69
CA GLN A 67 -22.03 13.10 -31.60
C GLN A 67 -21.05 13.05 -30.42
N ALA A 68 -19.76 12.86 -30.68
CA ALA A 68 -18.73 12.84 -29.64
C ALA A 68 -18.66 14.18 -28.88
N ILE A 69 -18.71 15.32 -29.59
CA ILE A 69 -18.75 16.65 -28.97
C ILE A 69 -20.03 16.84 -28.14
N GLN A 70 -21.18 16.33 -28.62
CA GLN A 70 -22.42 16.39 -27.83
C GLN A 70 -22.36 15.53 -26.56
N ILE A 71 -21.81 14.31 -26.65
CA ILE A 71 -21.59 13.42 -25.51
C ILE A 71 -20.63 14.07 -24.52
N LEU A 72 -19.54 14.67 -24.98
CA LEU A 72 -18.59 15.37 -24.12
C LEU A 72 -19.23 16.58 -23.42
N LYS A 73 -19.88 17.48 -24.18
CA LYS A 73 -20.50 18.69 -23.62
C LYS A 73 -21.61 18.38 -22.62
N LYS A 74 -22.49 17.43 -22.95
CA LYS A 74 -23.60 17.04 -22.07
C LYS A 74 -23.16 16.11 -20.94
N GLY A 75 -22.16 15.27 -21.19
CA GLY A 75 -21.63 14.31 -20.23
C GLY A 75 -20.75 14.93 -19.17
N LEU A 76 -19.98 15.98 -19.49
CA LEU A 76 -19.09 16.65 -18.53
C LEU A 76 -19.85 17.11 -17.27
N PHE A 77 -21.07 17.64 -17.43
CA PHE A 77 -21.90 18.04 -16.30
C PHE A 77 -22.23 16.85 -15.38
N PHE A 78 -22.66 15.72 -15.94
CA PHE A 78 -23.00 14.53 -15.14
C PHE A 78 -21.77 13.86 -14.53
N ILE A 79 -20.64 13.86 -15.24
CA ILE A 79 -19.36 13.37 -14.71
C ILE A 79 -18.94 14.22 -13.50
N ALA A 80 -18.94 15.54 -13.64
CA ALA A 80 -18.62 16.46 -12.54
C ALA A 80 -19.60 16.30 -11.37
N LEU A 81 -20.88 16.08 -11.65
CA LEU A 81 -21.90 15.82 -10.62
C LEU A 81 -21.61 14.53 -9.84
N VAL A 82 -21.27 13.43 -10.54
CA VAL A 82 -20.92 12.15 -9.91
C VAL A 82 -19.66 12.30 -9.05
N TRP A 83 -18.61 12.94 -9.56
CA TRP A 83 -17.40 13.18 -8.78
C TRP A 83 -17.64 14.09 -7.57
N ALA A 84 -18.45 15.13 -7.71
CA ALA A 84 -18.81 15.98 -6.57
C ALA A 84 -19.50 15.17 -5.48
N VAL A 85 -20.46 14.31 -5.83
CA VAL A 85 -21.12 13.40 -4.88
C VAL A 85 -20.10 12.47 -4.23
N ASN A 86 -19.19 11.86 -5.01
CA ASN A 86 -18.20 10.93 -4.47
C ASN A 86 -17.23 11.63 -3.51
N ILE A 87 -16.71 12.81 -3.88
CA ILE A 87 -15.81 13.60 -3.03
C ILE A 87 -16.52 14.00 -1.73
N ILE A 88 -17.78 14.47 -1.79
CA ILE A 88 -18.57 14.81 -0.60
C ILE A 88 -18.72 13.59 0.32
N MET A 89 -19.03 12.42 -0.25
CA MET A 89 -19.20 11.19 0.53
C MET A 89 -17.87 10.67 1.10
N ILE A 90 -16.76 10.82 0.38
CA ILE A 90 -15.41 10.53 0.87
C ILE A 90 -15.10 11.42 2.08
N TYR A 91 -15.29 12.74 1.97
CA TYR A 91 -15.08 13.65 3.10
C TYR A 91 -16.05 13.39 4.27
N THR A 92 -17.26 12.92 3.99
CA THR A 92 -18.19 12.47 5.03
C THR A 92 -17.63 11.27 5.80
N ALA A 93 -17.03 10.29 5.09
CA ALA A 93 -16.35 9.17 5.72
C ALA A 93 -15.19 9.64 6.60
N VAL A 94 -14.37 10.56 6.09
CA VAL A 94 -13.22 11.13 6.81
C VAL A 94 -13.66 11.87 8.07
N PHE A 95 -14.75 12.64 8.00
CA PHE A 95 -15.31 13.36 9.14
C PHE A 95 -15.86 12.45 10.25
N LEU A 96 -16.27 11.23 9.88
CA LEU A 96 -16.77 10.21 10.80
C LEU A 96 -15.65 9.39 11.46
N PHE A 97 -14.40 9.50 11.01
CA PHE A 97 -13.30 8.84 11.70
C PHE A 97 -13.19 9.35 13.15
N PRO A 98 -13.00 8.45 14.13
CA PRO A 98 -12.79 8.85 15.51
C PRO A 98 -11.47 9.63 15.62
N SER A 99 -11.44 10.66 16.46
CA SER A 99 -10.20 11.36 16.80
C SER A 99 -9.29 10.40 17.57
N THR A 100 -8.15 10.05 16.99
CA THR A 100 -7.16 9.17 17.63
C THR A 100 -6.37 9.93 18.70
N SER A 101 -6.21 9.31 19.88
CA SER A 101 -5.31 9.73 20.96
C SER A 101 -3.92 9.09 20.83
N ASN A 102 -3.58 8.56 19.66
CA ASN A 102 -2.29 7.92 19.45
C ASN A 102 -1.23 9.01 19.31
N SER A 103 -0.14 8.87 20.07
CA SER A 103 1.11 9.55 19.78
C SER A 103 1.42 9.30 18.31
N ALA A 104 1.41 10.37 17.52
CA ALA A 104 1.65 10.28 16.09
C ALA A 104 2.96 9.50 15.87
N LEU A 105 2.90 8.43 15.08
CA LEU A 105 4.07 7.88 14.42
C LEU A 105 4.42 8.88 13.30
N THR A 106 4.77 10.11 13.71
CA THR A 106 4.71 11.33 12.89
C THR A 106 5.69 11.32 11.72
N ASN A 107 6.54 10.32 11.58
CA ASN A 107 7.78 10.48 10.82
C ASN A 107 7.99 9.46 9.70
N TYR A 108 6.92 8.78 9.31
CA TYR A 108 6.91 7.93 8.12
C TYR A 108 6.49 8.65 6.84
N ILE A 109 6.65 9.99 6.79
CA ILE A 109 6.66 10.68 5.50
C ILE A 109 8.03 10.44 4.87
N SER A 110 8.19 9.33 4.17
CA SER A 110 9.32 9.09 3.28
C SER A 110 9.35 10.27 2.29
N THR A 111 10.36 11.13 2.41
CA THR A 111 10.57 12.21 1.43
C THR A 111 11.21 11.70 0.14
N GLN A 112 10.90 10.47 -0.27
CA GLN A 112 10.74 10.21 -1.69
C GLN A 112 9.44 10.86 -2.18
N SER A 113 9.33 12.19 -2.02
CA SER A 113 8.61 12.97 -3.02
C SER A 113 9.51 12.98 -4.25
N THR A 114 9.64 11.82 -4.91
CA THR A 114 10.02 11.83 -6.32
C THR A 114 9.05 12.81 -6.97
N SER A 115 9.57 13.77 -7.73
CA SER A 115 8.73 14.56 -8.63
C SER A 115 8.23 13.56 -9.67
N ILE A 116 7.21 12.79 -9.33
CA ILE A 116 6.70 11.75 -10.21
C ILE A 116 6.18 12.45 -11.44
N ASP A 117 6.80 12.15 -12.58
CA ASP A 117 6.43 12.74 -13.83
C ASP A 117 5.11 12.12 -14.29
N PHE A 118 4.00 12.80 -14.01
CA PHE A 118 2.67 12.42 -14.46
C PHE A 118 2.61 12.23 -15.99
N ALA A 119 3.52 12.84 -16.75
CA ALA A 119 3.62 12.62 -18.19
C ALA A 119 3.97 11.17 -18.52
N SER A 120 4.93 10.56 -17.80
CA SER A 120 5.32 9.16 -17.99
C SER A 120 4.20 8.15 -17.68
N LEU A 121 3.25 8.51 -16.81
CA LEU A 121 2.10 7.68 -16.46
C LEU A 121 0.99 7.71 -17.53
N LEU A 122 0.88 8.83 -18.27
CA LEU A 122 -0.18 9.07 -19.25
C LEU A 122 0.27 8.85 -20.70
N ILE A 123 1.53 9.18 -21.00
CA ILE A 123 2.10 9.18 -22.34
C ILE A 123 3.27 8.19 -22.35
N PRO A 124 3.05 6.96 -22.83
CA PRO A 124 4.12 5.97 -22.91
C PRO A 124 4.99 6.22 -24.15
N ASP A 125 6.32 6.17 -24.01
CA ASP A 125 7.24 6.14 -25.16
C ASP A 125 7.05 4.87 -25.99
N ASN A 126 6.58 3.79 -25.34
CA ASN A 126 6.30 2.51 -25.96
C ASN A 126 5.00 1.90 -25.42
N ILE A 127 3.98 1.79 -26.28
CA ILE A 127 2.68 1.19 -25.92
C ILE A 127 2.79 -0.29 -25.57
N PHE A 128 3.69 -1.05 -26.19
CA PHE A 128 3.86 -2.48 -25.88
C PHE A 128 4.45 -2.68 -24.48
N TYR A 129 5.33 -1.79 -24.05
CA TYR A 129 5.83 -1.78 -22.66
C TYR A 129 4.71 -1.45 -21.67
N ALA A 130 3.86 -0.47 -21.97
CA ALA A 130 2.71 -0.14 -21.14
C ALA A 130 1.73 -1.32 -21.03
N LEU A 131 1.52 -2.05 -22.13
CA LEU A 131 0.68 -3.25 -22.15
C LEU A 131 1.28 -4.41 -21.35
N SER A 132 2.58 -4.65 -21.46
CA SER A 132 3.25 -5.75 -20.75
C SER A 132 3.34 -5.51 -19.23
N ASN A 133 3.46 -4.25 -18.82
CA ASN A 133 3.65 -3.86 -17.42
C ASN A 133 2.37 -3.40 -16.72
N ASN A 134 1.21 -3.59 -17.35
CA ASN A 134 -0.10 -3.19 -16.81
C ASN A 134 -0.20 -1.68 -16.48
N ILE A 135 0.38 -0.81 -17.31
CA ILE A 135 0.26 0.66 -17.17
C ILE A 135 -1.05 1.09 -17.84
N VAL A 136 -2.17 0.76 -17.20
CA VAL A 136 -3.50 0.92 -17.80
C VAL A 136 -3.87 2.37 -18.18
N PRO A 137 -3.54 3.43 -17.39
CA PRO A 137 -3.84 4.80 -17.77
C PRO A 137 -3.25 5.19 -19.13
N ALA A 138 -1.99 4.85 -19.37
CA ALA A 138 -1.30 5.07 -20.64
C ALA A 138 -2.00 4.35 -21.81
N VAL A 139 -2.43 3.10 -21.59
CA VAL A 139 -3.17 2.30 -22.58
C VAL A 139 -4.53 2.93 -22.92
N VAL A 140 -5.24 3.47 -21.92
CA VAL A 140 -6.53 4.15 -22.12
C VAL A 140 -6.35 5.43 -22.93
N VAL A 141 -5.37 6.28 -22.58
CA VAL A 141 -5.07 7.51 -23.30
C VAL A 141 -4.75 7.21 -24.76
N PHE A 142 -3.88 6.22 -25.00
CA PHE A 142 -3.56 5.76 -26.35
C PHE A 142 -4.81 5.29 -27.11
N ALA A 143 -5.64 4.44 -26.50
CA ALA A 143 -6.85 3.93 -27.14
C ALA A 143 -7.88 5.04 -27.45
N ILE A 144 -7.98 6.07 -26.61
CA ILE A 144 -8.82 7.25 -26.85
C ILE A 144 -8.30 8.03 -28.06
N VAL A 145 -6.99 8.30 -28.13
CA VAL A 145 -6.37 9.02 -29.25
C VAL A 145 -6.57 8.27 -30.57
N VAL A 146 -6.37 6.95 -30.56
CA VAL A 146 -6.65 6.10 -31.74
C VAL A 146 -8.14 6.15 -32.12
N GLY A 147 -9.04 6.06 -31.15
CA GLY A 147 -10.48 6.20 -31.36
C GLY A 147 -10.87 7.53 -32.00
N ILE A 148 -10.35 8.65 -31.50
CA ILE A 148 -10.60 10.01 -32.05
C ILE A 148 -10.02 10.15 -33.46
N SER A 149 -8.83 9.59 -33.70
CA SER A 149 -8.19 9.58 -35.02
C SER A 149 -9.06 8.84 -36.04
N LEU A 150 -9.57 7.65 -35.68
CA LEU A 150 -10.46 6.86 -36.53
C LEU A 150 -11.73 7.61 -36.92
N MET A 151 -12.22 8.55 -36.12
CA MET A 151 -13.41 9.34 -36.46
C MET A 151 -13.23 10.18 -37.73
N HIS A 152 -11.98 10.52 -38.09
CA HIS A 152 -11.63 11.37 -39.23
C HIS A 152 -11.22 10.57 -40.49
N ILE A 153 -11.12 9.24 -40.38
CA ILE A 153 -10.74 8.36 -41.49
C ILE A 153 -11.99 7.93 -42.27
N ARG A 154 -11.94 8.03 -43.61
CA ARG A 154 -13.07 7.70 -44.51
C ARG A 154 -13.38 6.19 -44.53
N ASP A 155 -12.37 5.35 -44.70
CA ASP A 155 -12.51 3.88 -44.78
C ASP A 155 -12.27 3.18 -43.43
N LYS A 156 -12.83 3.74 -42.35
CA LYS A 156 -12.66 3.21 -40.99
C LYS A 156 -13.44 1.91 -40.71
N SER A 157 -14.37 1.52 -41.58
CA SER A 157 -15.27 0.39 -41.39
C SER A 157 -14.52 -0.92 -41.14
N SER A 158 -13.48 -1.22 -41.91
CA SER A 158 -12.69 -2.46 -41.75
C SER A 158 -12.08 -2.60 -40.36
N LEU A 159 -11.50 -1.53 -39.83
CA LEU A 159 -10.84 -1.54 -38.52
C LEU A 159 -11.87 -1.57 -37.38
N ILE A 160 -13.01 -0.87 -37.54
CA ILE A 160 -14.12 -0.94 -36.58
C ILE A 160 -14.76 -2.33 -36.57
N HIS A 161 -14.94 -2.98 -37.73
CA HIS A 161 -15.47 -4.34 -37.79
C HIS A 161 -14.53 -5.35 -37.14
N LEU A 162 -13.21 -5.22 -37.34
CA LEU A 162 -12.22 -6.02 -36.63
C LEU A 162 -12.32 -5.81 -35.12
N ALA A 163 -12.33 -4.56 -34.66
CA ALA A 163 -12.44 -4.23 -33.24
C ALA A 163 -13.75 -4.75 -32.64
N THR A 164 -14.86 -4.67 -33.38
CA THR A 164 -16.16 -5.22 -32.99
C THR A 164 -16.12 -6.74 -32.86
N ALA A 165 -15.55 -7.45 -33.85
CA ALA A 165 -15.42 -8.89 -33.80
C ALA A 165 -14.54 -9.36 -32.62
N LEU A 166 -13.48 -8.60 -32.30
CA LEU A 166 -12.65 -8.85 -31.12
C LEU A 166 -13.42 -8.62 -29.82
N VAL A 167 -14.17 -7.52 -29.70
CA VAL A 167 -15.01 -7.25 -28.52
C VAL A 167 -16.07 -8.35 -28.34
N ASP A 168 -16.74 -8.77 -29.41
CA ASP A 168 -17.75 -9.84 -29.37
C ASP A 168 -17.13 -11.19 -28.98
N SER A 169 -15.93 -11.50 -29.51
CA SER A 169 -15.17 -12.69 -29.15
C SER A 169 -14.78 -12.69 -27.67
N LEU A 170 -14.21 -11.58 -27.18
CA LEU A 170 -13.82 -11.41 -25.78
C LEU A 170 -15.03 -11.43 -24.83
N THR A 171 -16.18 -10.92 -25.29
CA THR A 171 -17.46 -11.00 -24.56
C THR A 171 -17.94 -12.45 -24.44
N LYS A 172 -17.83 -13.25 -25.51
CA LYS A 172 -18.14 -14.69 -25.47
C LYS A 172 -17.22 -15.44 -24.50
N ILE A 173 -15.92 -15.18 -24.53
CA ILE A 173 -14.96 -15.77 -23.59
C ILE A 173 -15.37 -15.43 -22.14
N THR A 174 -15.71 -14.17 -21.88
CA THR A 174 -16.17 -13.71 -20.57
C THR A 174 -17.46 -14.42 -20.14
N SER A 175 -18.39 -14.69 -21.08
CA SER A 175 -19.60 -15.48 -20.83
C SER A 175 -19.32 -16.95 -20.49
N TRP A 176 -18.25 -17.54 -21.03
CA TRP A 176 -17.83 -18.88 -20.63
C TRP A 176 -17.23 -18.89 -19.24
N ILE A 177 -16.38 -17.91 -18.94
CA ILE A 177 -15.77 -17.75 -17.62
C ILE A 177 -16.84 -17.48 -16.55
N SER A 178 -17.90 -16.73 -16.87
CA SER A 178 -18.96 -16.43 -15.90
C SER A 178 -19.69 -17.68 -15.37
N ARG A 179 -19.69 -18.79 -16.14
CA ARG A 179 -20.30 -20.06 -15.72
C ARG A 179 -19.55 -20.76 -14.60
N ILE A 180 -18.23 -20.57 -14.52
CA ILE A 180 -17.39 -21.13 -13.45
C ILE A 180 -17.27 -20.18 -12.25
N THR A 181 -17.76 -18.95 -12.38
CA THR A 181 -17.65 -17.94 -11.32
C THR A 181 -18.24 -18.33 -9.98
N PRO A 182 -19.39 -19.02 -9.85
CA PRO A 182 -19.90 -19.41 -8.53
C PRO A 182 -18.89 -20.22 -7.70
N PHE A 183 -18.11 -21.10 -8.36
CA PHE A 183 -17.04 -21.85 -7.74
C PHE A 183 -15.81 -20.98 -7.45
N GLY A 184 -15.44 -20.10 -8.38
CA GLY A 184 -14.36 -19.12 -8.17
C GLY A 184 -14.63 -18.19 -6.99
N THR A 185 -15.86 -17.70 -6.84
CA THR A 185 -16.31 -16.88 -5.70
C THR A 185 -16.19 -17.63 -4.38
N PHE A 186 -16.58 -18.92 -4.33
CA PHE A 186 -16.39 -19.75 -3.14
C PHE A 186 -14.90 -19.84 -2.75
N LEU A 187 -14.01 -20.13 -3.72
CA LEU A 187 -12.56 -20.24 -3.48
C LEU A 187 -11.95 -18.93 -2.97
N ILE A 188 -12.27 -17.81 -3.62
CA ILE A 188 -11.78 -16.49 -3.23
C ILE A 188 -12.19 -16.18 -1.78
N ILE A 189 -13.49 -16.26 -1.50
CA ILE A 189 -14.02 -15.85 -0.19
C ILE A 189 -13.56 -16.79 0.92
N SER A 190 -13.52 -18.10 0.69
CA SER A 190 -13.04 -19.06 1.69
C SER A 190 -11.56 -18.88 2.00
N ASN A 191 -10.69 -18.71 1.00
CA ASN A 191 -9.28 -18.44 1.21
C ASN A 191 -9.05 -17.12 1.95
N GLN A 192 -9.77 -16.06 1.56
CA GLN A 192 -9.64 -14.74 2.17
C GLN A 192 -10.14 -14.72 3.62
N VAL A 193 -11.36 -15.19 3.86
CA VAL A 193 -11.92 -15.30 5.22
C VAL A 193 -11.17 -16.34 6.05
N GLY A 194 -10.44 -17.26 5.42
CA GLY A 194 -9.60 -18.30 6.03
C GLY A 194 -8.19 -17.85 6.46
N THR A 195 -7.71 -16.68 6.03
CA THR A 195 -6.30 -16.26 6.26
C THR A 195 -6.11 -14.95 7.04
N ILE A 196 -7.13 -14.11 7.24
CA ILE A 196 -7.00 -12.79 7.92
C ILE A 196 -7.05 -12.88 9.47
N GLN A 197 -6.02 -12.46 10.21
CA GLN A 197 -6.06 -12.50 11.69
C GLN A 197 -7.15 -11.58 12.31
N LEU A 198 -7.75 -12.01 13.43
CA LEU A 198 -8.83 -11.27 14.11
C LEU A 198 -8.34 -9.94 14.70
N SER A 199 -7.09 -9.89 15.17
CA SER A 199 -6.41 -8.66 15.61
C SER A 199 -6.34 -7.62 14.49
N THR A 200 -5.95 -8.04 13.28
CA THR A 200 -5.88 -7.19 12.10
C THR A 200 -7.27 -6.69 11.70
N VAL A 201 -8.31 -7.55 11.74
CA VAL A 201 -9.69 -7.13 11.49
C VAL A 201 -10.11 -6.02 12.47
N LYS A 202 -9.74 -6.13 13.75
CA LYS A 202 -10.05 -5.11 14.76
C LYS A 202 -9.40 -3.76 14.42
N GLN A 203 -8.14 -3.76 13.99
CA GLN A 203 -7.39 -2.54 13.63
C GLN A 203 -8.02 -1.78 12.45
N VAL A 204 -8.50 -2.50 11.43
CA VAL A 204 -9.10 -1.89 10.21
C VAL A 204 -10.63 -1.79 10.26
N SER A 205 -11.26 -2.28 11.33
CA SER A 205 -12.72 -2.41 11.44
C SER A 205 -13.46 -1.10 11.20
N THR A 206 -12.99 0.00 11.78
CA THR A 206 -13.59 1.33 11.63
C THR A 206 -13.57 1.80 10.18
N TYR A 207 -12.45 1.59 9.47
CA TYR A 207 -12.37 1.86 8.03
C TYR A 207 -13.36 1.00 7.26
N VAL A 208 -13.39 -0.31 7.50
CA VAL A 208 -14.27 -1.24 6.77
C VAL A 208 -15.75 -0.89 6.98
N ILE A 209 -16.17 -0.64 8.23
CA ILE A 209 -17.56 -0.30 8.57
C ILE A 209 -17.98 0.99 7.88
N LEU A 210 -17.16 2.05 7.99
CA LEU A 210 -17.47 3.34 7.36
C LEU A 210 -17.46 3.24 5.84
N TYR A 211 -16.50 2.52 5.26
CA TYR A 211 -16.43 2.27 3.83
C TYR A 211 -17.72 1.61 3.33
N ILE A 212 -18.13 0.50 3.96
CA ILE A 212 -19.36 -0.22 3.60
C ILE A 212 -20.60 0.68 3.76
N PHE A 213 -20.70 1.41 4.86
CA PHE A 213 -21.82 2.33 5.12
C PHE A 213 -21.95 3.40 4.03
N ILE A 214 -20.84 4.04 3.67
CA ILE A 214 -20.80 5.08 2.64
C ILE A 214 -21.16 4.50 1.27
N ILE A 215 -20.54 3.40 0.88
CA ILE A 215 -20.84 2.76 -0.41
C ILE A 215 -22.30 2.29 -0.50
N CYS A 216 -22.82 1.64 0.56
CA CYS A 216 -24.23 1.24 0.60
C CYS A 216 -25.18 2.43 0.49
N THR A 217 -24.86 3.54 1.15
CA THR A 217 -25.64 4.79 1.04
C THR A 217 -25.62 5.32 -0.39
N ILE A 218 -24.48 5.28 -1.07
CA ILE A 218 -24.36 5.72 -2.46
C ILE A 218 -25.18 4.81 -3.39
N VAL A 219 -24.97 3.51 -3.29
CA VAL A 219 -25.57 2.51 -4.19
C VAL A 219 -27.07 2.38 -3.96
N PHE A 220 -27.54 2.22 -2.73
CA PHE A 220 -28.96 1.90 -2.49
C PHE A 220 -29.84 3.14 -2.24
N TRP A 221 -29.24 4.31 -2.01
CA TRP A 221 -30.00 5.51 -1.64
C TRP A 221 -29.76 6.70 -2.57
N ILE A 222 -28.51 7.16 -2.72
CA ILE A 222 -28.20 8.42 -3.43
C ILE A 222 -28.46 8.27 -4.95
N PHE A 223 -27.79 7.33 -5.61
CA PHE A 223 -27.90 7.18 -7.07
C PHE A 223 -29.31 6.78 -7.55
N PRO A 224 -30.00 5.80 -6.94
CA PRO A 224 -31.37 5.46 -7.31
C PRO A 224 -32.37 6.63 -7.18
N ARG A 225 -32.14 7.55 -6.25
CA ARG A 225 -32.96 8.75 -6.09
C ARG A 225 -32.56 9.87 -7.04
N LEU A 226 -31.27 9.98 -7.37
CA LEU A 226 -30.77 10.86 -8.42
C LEU A 226 -31.38 10.49 -9.79
N ILE A 227 -31.41 9.20 -10.13
CA ILE A 227 -32.05 8.72 -11.37
C ILE A 227 -33.55 9.03 -11.34
N SER A 228 -34.23 8.77 -10.23
CA SER A 228 -35.68 9.04 -10.06
C SER A 228 -36.04 10.54 -10.05
N SER A 229 -35.10 11.43 -9.76
CA SER A 229 -35.34 12.88 -9.79
C SER A 229 -35.17 13.48 -11.18
N LEU A 230 -34.28 12.90 -12.00
CA LEU A 230 -33.95 13.36 -13.34
C LEU A 230 -34.72 12.62 -14.45
N THR A 231 -35.25 11.43 -14.16
CA THR A 231 -35.99 10.57 -15.09
C THR A 231 -37.37 10.18 -14.54
N ASN A 232 -38.20 9.51 -15.36
CA ASN A 232 -39.49 8.96 -14.92
C ASN A 232 -39.37 7.54 -14.31
N ILE A 233 -38.16 7.02 -14.14
CA ILE A 233 -37.92 5.68 -13.58
C ILE A 233 -38.05 5.74 -12.06
N SER A 234 -38.82 4.82 -11.48
CA SER A 234 -38.97 4.75 -10.03
C SER A 234 -37.72 4.16 -9.36
N THR A 235 -37.39 4.67 -8.17
CA THR A 235 -36.20 4.24 -7.39
C THR A 235 -36.18 2.72 -7.17
N PHE A 236 -37.32 2.13 -6.81
CA PHE A 236 -37.42 0.69 -6.58
C PHE A 236 -37.25 -0.13 -7.86
N ARG A 237 -37.80 0.32 -8.98
CA ARG A 237 -37.63 -0.35 -10.27
C ARG A 237 -36.18 -0.34 -10.71
N TRP A 238 -35.52 0.82 -10.59
CA TRP A 238 -34.10 0.96 -10.94
C TRP A 238 -33.22 -0.01 -10.14
N ILE A 239 -33.39 -0.05 -8.81
CA ILE A 239 -32.62 -0.96 -7.96
C ILE A 239 -32.92 -2.42 -8.35
N ARG A 240 -34.19 -2.80 -8.48
CA ARG A 240 -34.58 -4.18 -8.80
C ARG A 240 -33.97 -4.68 -10.11
N ASP A 241 -33.98 -3.84 -11.14
CA ASP A 241 -33.51 -4.22 -12.47
C ASP A 241 -31.95 -4.22 -12.54
N LEU A 242 -31.26 -3.37 -11.77
CA LEU A 242 -29.80 -3.32 -11.70
C LEU A 242 -29.19 -4.31 -10.68
N PHE A 243 -29.96 -4.75 -9.67
CA PHE A 243 -29.48 -5.60 -8.57
C PHE A 243 -28.75 -6.88 -9.00
N PRO A 244 -29.20 -7.64 -10.03
CA PRO A 244 -28.46 -8.81 -10.50
C PRO A 244 -27.06 -8.48 -11.01
N ILE A 245 -26.88 -7.30 -11.61
CA ILE A 245 -25.62 -6.81 -12.14
C ILE A 245 -24.73 -6.29 -11.00
N LEU A 246 -25.31 -5.62 -10.00
CA LEU A 246 -24.59 -5.23 -8.77
C LEU A 246 -24.02 -6.45 -8.06
N LEU A 247 -24.81 -7.52 -7.93
CA LEU A 247 -24.36 -8.75 -7.29
C LEU A 247 -23.27 -9.45 -8.11
N LEU A 248 -23.40 -9.46 -9.44
CA LEU A 248 -22.35 -9.94 -10.34
C LEU A 248 -21.03 -9.19 -10.11
N GLY A 249 -21.06 -7.86 -10.04
CA GLY A 249 -19.88 -7.04 -9.78
C GLY A 249 -19.29 -7.25 -8.39
N TYR A 250 -20.15 -7.36 -7.36
CA TYR A 250 -19.73 -7.62 -5.98
C TYR A 250 -18.98 -8.95 -5.82
N THR A 251 -19.42 -9.97 -6.54
CA THR A 251 -18.90 -11.34 -6.40
C THR A 251 -17.70 -11.63 -7.31
N THR A 252 -17.60 -10.96 -8.46
CA THR A 252 -16.44 -11.09 -9.36
C THR A 252 -15.27 -10.20 -8.96
N ASN A 253 -15.51 -9.08 -8.25
CA ASN A 253 -14.54 -8.00 -8.03
C ASN A 253 -13.96 -7.40 -9.33
N VAL A 254 -14.63 -7.64 -10.47
CA VAL A 254 -14.19 -7.16 -11.79
C VAL A 254 -15.38 -6.56 -12.53
N VAL A 255 -15.37 -5.23 -12.64
CA VAL A 255 -16.44 -4.42 -13.24
C VAL A 255 -16.62 -4.71 -14.74
N ILE A 256 -15.56 -5.10 -15.45
CA ILE A 256 -15.62 -5.37 -16.90
C ILE A 256 -16.61 -6.48 -17.26
N VAL A 257 -16.78 -7.46 -16.37
CA VAL A 257 -17.71 -8.59 -16.54
C VAL A 257 -19.17 -8.11 -16.58
N CYS A 258 -19.44 -6.95 -15.99
CA CYS A 258 -20.77 -6.38 -15.91
C CYS A 258 -21.14 -5.56 -17.17
N LEU A 259 -20.19 -5.17 -18.00
CA LEU A 259 -20.43 -4.22 -19.11
C LEU A 259 -21.50 -4.67 -20.11
N PRO A 260 -21.52 -5.92 -20.60
CA PRO A 260 -22.57 -6.37 -21.52
C PRO A 260 -23.97 -6.22 -20.90
N PHE A 261 -24.11 -6.59 -19.62
CA PHE A 261 -25.36 -6.48 -18.89
C PHE A 261 -25.76 -5.02 -18.62
N ILE A 262 -24.78 -4.14 -18.36
CA ILE A 262 -25.04 -2.69 -18.24
C ILE A 262 -25.54 -2.13 -19.57
N ILE A 263 -24.92 -2.50 -20.69
CA ILE A 263 -25.34 -2.08 -22.03
C ILE A 263 -26.78 -2.53 -22.31
N GLU A 264 -27.09 -3.80 -22.05
CA GLU A 264 -28.45 -4.34 -22.24
C GLU A 264 -29.49 -3.65 -21.33
N LEU A 265 -29.15 -3.39 -20.08
CA LEU A 265 -30.02 -2.67 -19.15
C LEU A 265 -30.28 -1.24 -19.63
N VAL A 266 -29.24 -0.50 -20.02
CA VAL A 266 -29.38 0.87 -20.53
C VAL A 266 -30.21 0.88 -21.82
N LYS A 267 -30.00 -0.10 -22.73
CA LYS A 267 -30.84 -0.26 -23.93
C LYS A 267 -32.31 -0.47 -23.56
N LYS A 268 -32.59 -1.39 -22.64
CA LYS A 268 -33.96 -1.70 -22.16
C LYS A 268 -34.65 -0.47 -21.54
N GLU A 269 -33.95 0.31 -20.73
CA GLU A 269 -34.54 1.50 -20.09
C GLU A 269 -34.75 2.65 -21.09
N VAL A 270 -33.85 2.82 -22.06
CA VAL A 270 -33.98 3.85 -23.12
C VAL A 270 -35.10 3.51 -24.11
N GLN A 271 -35.31 2.23 -24.41
CA GLN A 271 -36.41 1.74 -25.28
C GLN A 271 -37.80 2.21 -24.83
N GLN A 272 -37.99 2.48 -23.54
CA GLN A 272 -39.26 3.00 -23.01
C GLN A 272 -39.55 4.43 -23.47
N PHE A 273 -38.54 5.18 -23.91
CA PHE A 273 -38.64 6.59 -24.28
C PHE A 273 -38.41 6.84 -25.78
N LEU A 274 -37.61 6.00 -26.46
CA LEU A 274 -37.39 6.07 -27.91
C LEU A 274 -37.29 4.67 -28.53
N PRO A 275 -37.74 4.48 -29.79
CA PRO A 275 -37.39 3.29 -30.56
C PRO A 275 -35.86 3.21 -30.73
N THR A 276 -35.25 2.08 -30.39
CA THR A 276 -33.80 1.89 -30.52
C THR A 276 -33.42 1.47 -31.94
N ASP A 277 -33.15 2.45 -32.80
CA ASP A 277 -32.48 2.25 -34.09
C ASP A 277 -31.01 1.83 -33.89
N GLU A 278 -30.36 1.25 -34.92
CA GLU A 278 -28.94 0.85 -34.87
C GLU A 278 -28.01 1.98 -34.41
N LYS A 279 -28.30 3.24 -34.81
CA LYS A 279 -27.56 4.43 -34.40
C LYS A 279 -27.67 4.72 -32.90
N ALA A 280 -28.84 4.49 -32.29
CA ALA A 280 -29.03 4.68 -30.86
C ALA A 280 -28.30 3.58 -30.07
N GLN A 281 -28.27 2.35 -30.59
CA GLN A 281 -27.57 1.23 -29.96
C GLN A 281 -26.05 1.41 -29.97
N SER A 282 -25.47 1.86 -31.09
CA SER A 282 -24.03 2.15 -31.18
C SER A 282 -23.65 3.33 -30.28
N GLN A 283 -24.50 4.35 -30.18
CA GLN A 283 -24.30 5.46 -29.27
C GLN A 283 -24.31 5.02 -27.80
N ILE A 284 -25.25 4.17 -27.37
CA ILE A 284 -25.29 3.63 -26.00
C ILE A 284 -24.02 2.83 -25.69
N GLN A 285 -23.60 1.96 -26.61
CA GLN A 285 -22.38 1.17 -26.43
C GLN A 285 -21.14 2.06 -26.32
N GLY A 286 -21.03 3.10 -27.17
CA GLY A 286 -19.96 4.10 -27.08
C GLY A 286 -19.95 4.84 -25.74
N ILE A 287 -21.12 5.27 -25.25
CA ILE A 287 -21.24 5.98 -23.96
C ILE A 287 -20.83 5.08 -22.80
N VAL A 288 -21.29 3.82 -22.75
CA VAL A 288 -20.94 2.88 -21.68
C VAL A 288 -19.44 2.58 -21.70
N SER A 289 -18.85 2.36 -22.89
CA SER A 289 -17.41 2.13 -23.03
C SER A 289 -16.58 3.31 -22.54
N VAL A 290 -16.97 4.55 -22.87
CA VAL A 290 -16.28 5.75 -22.37
C VAL A 290 -16.44 5.87 -20.85
N THR A 291 -17.66 5.67 -20.35
CA THR A 291 -18.00 5.82 -18.93
C THR A 291 -17.26 4.81 -18.04
N PHE A 292 -17.12 3.56 -18.49
CA PHE A 292 -16.39 2.52 -17.78
C PHE A 292 -14.93 2.87 -17.50
N ASN A 293 -14.31 3.65 -18.39
CA ASN A 293 -12.90 4.03 -18.25
C ASN A 293 -12.69 5.24 -17.33
N LEU A 294 -13.76 5.91 -16.91
CA LEU A 294 -13.67 7.02 -15.97
C LEU A 294 -13.46 6.50 -14.55
N PRO A 295 -12.66 7.20 -13.73
CA PRO A 295 -12.47 6.88 -12.34
C PRO A 295 -13.71 7.32 -11.55
N LEU A 296 -14.66 6.41 -11.41
CA LEU A 296 -15.91 6.63 -10.68
C LEU A 296 -15.79 5.98 -9.29
N GLY A 297 -16.01 4.67 -9.21
CA GLY A 297 -15.96 3.93 -7.95
C GLY A 297 -14.56 3.64 -7.44
N SER A 298 -13.54 3.74 -8.28
CA SER A 298 -12.14 3.57 -7.87
C SER A 298 -11.64 4.72 -6.99
N LEU A 299 -12.28 5.90 -7.03
CA LEU A 299 -11.92 7.04 -6.16
C LEU A 299 -12.08 6.74 -4.68
N PHE A 300 -12.91 5.75 -4.30
CA PHE A 300 -13.10 5.35 -2.90
C PHE A 300 -11.85 4.74 -2.27
N ILE A 301 -10.82 4.39 -3.06
CA ILE A 301 -9.49 4.03 -2.54
C ILE A 301 -8.88 5.17 -1.72
N THR A 302 -9.25 6.43 -1.99
CA THR A 302 -8.78 7.59 -1.22
C THR A 302 -9.27 7.57 0.23
N ILE A 303 -10.42 6.95 0.56
CA ILE A 303 -10.86 6.75 1.96
C ILE A 303 -9.82 5.94 2.72
N PHE A 304 -9.22 4.93 2.09
CA PHE A 304 -8.16 4.14 2.70
C PHE A 304 -6.92 5.00 2.97
N VAL A 305 -6.55 5.87 2.03
CA VAL A 305 -5.39 6.77 2.21
C VAL A 305 -5.62 7.76 3.36
N PHE A 306 -6.83 8.28 3.52
CA PHE A 306 -7.19 9.08 4.70
C PHE A 306 -7.16 8.25 5.98
N PHE A 307 -7.67 7.01 5.95
CA PHE A 307 -7.58 6.08 7.07
C PHE A 307 -6.12 5.83 7.48
N ILE A 308 -5.23 5.58 6.51
CA ILE A 308 -3.79 5.42 6.73
C ILE A 308 -3.17 6.67 7.33
N GLY A 309 -3.56 7.86 6.84
CA GLY A 309 -3.13 9.12 7.45
C GLY A 309 -3.54 9.24 8.92
N VAL A 310 -4.77 8.82 9.28
CA VAL A 310 -5.23 8.78 10.68
C VAL A 310 -4.52 7.67 11.47
N PHE A 311 -4.32 6.49 10.85
CA PHE A 311 -3.73 5.30 11.46
C PHE A 311 -2.28 5.53 11.88
N TYR A 312 -1.47 6.17 11.02
CA TYR A 312 -0.09 6.55 11.34
C TYR A 312 0.03 7.91 12.06
N GLY A 313 -1.06 8.66 12.18
CA GLY A 313 -1.05 9.99 12.79
C GLY A 313 -0.47 11.10 11.90
N THR A 314 -0.36 10.87 10.59
CA THR A 314 0.07 11.84 9.59
C THR A 314 -1.16 12.53 8.96
N ALA A 315 -1.60 13.65 9.52
CA ALA A 315 -2.72 14.41 8.97
C ALA A 315 -2.35 14.99 7.59
N LEU A 316 -3.15 14.63 6.56
CA LEU A 316 -2.95 15.14 5.20
C LEU A 316 -3.34 16.62 5.12
N ASN A 317 -2.36 17.48 4.83
CA ASN A 317 -2.63 18.89 4.54
C ASN A 317 -3.40 19.06 3.21
N ILE A 318 -3.94 20.25 2.97
CA ILE A 318 -4.78 20.55 1.79
C ILE A 318 -4.03 20.28 0.47
N ALA A 319 -2.73 20.59 0.40
CA ALA A 319 -1.93 20.35 -0.80
C ALA A 319 -1.75 18.85 -1.09
N SER A 320 -1.50 18.04 -0.06
CA SER A 320 -1.43 16.58 -0.14
C SER A 320 -2.78 15.97 -0.49
N GLN A 321 -3.89 16.53 0.00
CA GLN A 321 -5.23 16.10 -0.40
C GLN A 321 -5.51 16.38 -1.89
N MET A 322 -5.08 17.53 -2.41
CA MET A 322 -5.20 17.80 -3.86
C MET A 322 -4.37 16.81 -4.68
N LYS A 323 -3.12 16.55 -4.27
CA LYS A 323 -2.28 15.52 -4.91
C LYS A 323 -2.93 14.14 -4.86
N LEU A 324 -3.52 13.75 -3.71
CA LEU A 324 -4.25 12.50 -3.55
C LEU A 324 -5.35 12.34 -4.61
N PHE A 325 -6.23 13.33 -4.76
CA PHE A 325 -7.33 13.23 -5.72
C PHE A 325 -6.85 13.27 -7.18
N ILE A 326 -5.81 14.04 -7.50
CA ILE A 326 -5.21 14.07 -8.84
C ILE A 326 -4.55 12.73 -9.16
N SER A 327 -3.71 12.20 -8.27
CA SER A 327 -3.06 10.89 -8.46
C SER A 327 -4.09 9.76 -8.52
N ALA A 328 -5.10 9.77 -7.65
CA ALA A 328 -6.19 8.80 -7.68
C ALA A 328 -6.97 8.87 -8.98
N PHE A 329 -7.28 10.07 -9.49
CA PHE A 329 -7.93 10.26 -10.78
C PHE A 329 -7.11 9.65 -11.92
N LEU A 330 -5.82 10.01 -12.03
CA LEU A 330 -4.96 9.60 -13.13
C LEU A 330 -4.66 8.10 -13.13
N THR A 331 -4.27 7.56 -11.96
CA THR A 331 -3.96 6.13 -11.81
C THR A 331 -5.19 5.23 -11.94
N SER A 332 -6.38 5.78 -11.69
CA SER A 332 -7.63 5.04 -11.82
C SER A 332 -8.22 5.02 -13.23
N LEU A 333 -7.64 5.75 -14.20
CA LEU A 333 -8.14 5.74 -15.58
C LEU A 333 -8.06 4.33 -16.17
N GLY A 334 -9.23 3.82 -16.59
CA GLY A 334 -9.41 2.44 -17.05
C GLY A 334 -8.97 1.38 -16.05
N SER A 335 -8.93 1.68 -14.75
CA SER A 335 -8.50 0.73 -13.73
C SER A 335 -9.42 -0.51 -13.71
N VAL A 336 -8.93 -1.62 -14.26
CA VAL A 336 -9.70 -2.86 -14.34
C VAL A 336 -9.27 -3.87 -13.27
N GLY A 337 -9.87 -3.73 -12.09
CA GLY A 337 -9.80 -4.72 -11.02
C GLY A 337 -8.61 -4.59 -10.06
N LEU A 338 -8.46 -5.60 -9.22
CA LEU A 338 -7.62 -5.59 -8.01
C LEU A 338 -6.15 -5.17 -8.25
N GLY A 339 -5.53 -5.62 -9.34
CA GLY A 339 -4.13 -5.30 -9.63
C GLY A 339 -3.91 -3.81 -9.92
N ALA A 340 -4.84 -3.18 -10.63
CA ALA A 340 -4.78 -1.76 -10.93
C ALA A 340 -5.03 -0.90 -9.67
N TRP A 341 -5.85 -1.38 -8.73
CA TRP A 341 -6.05 -0.70 -7.44
C TRP A 341 -4.80 -0.75 -6.57
N LEU A 342 -4.08 -1.87 -6.55
CA LEU A 342 -2.83 -2.00 -5.79
C LEU A 342 -1.75 -1.09 -6.37
N ASN A 343 -1.56 -1.11 -7.69
CA ASN A 343 -0.59 -0.22 -8.35
C ASN A 343 -0.94 1.26 -8.13
N SER A 344 -2.23 1.61 -8.23
CA SER A 344 -2.73 2.96 -7.93
C SER A 344 -2.44 3.36 -6.49
N LEU A 345 -2.69 2.47 -5.53
CA LEU A 345 -2.40 2.74 -4.12
C LEU A 345 -0.91 2.90 -3.88
N SER A 346 -0.06 1.98 -4.36
CA SER A 346 1.40 2.08 -4.23
C SER A 346 1.91 3.42 -4.77
N PHE A 347 1.44 3.82 -5.95
CA PHE A 347 1.76 5.11 -6.54
C PHE A 347 1.29 6.29 -5.69
N ILE A 348 0.07 6.25 -5.16
CA ILE A 348 -0.48 7.31 -4.31
C ILE A 348 0.31 7.40 -3.00
N LEU A 349 0.65 6.27 -2.38
CA LEU A 349 1.44 6.23 -1.15
C LEU A 349 2.82 6.84 -1.39
N GLU A 350 3.52 6.43 -2.45
CA GLU A 350 4.81 7.03 -2.84
C GLU A 350 4.68 8.53 -3.10
N THR A 351 3.67 8.97 -3.88
CA THR A 351 3.44 10.39 -4.19
C THR A 351 3.23 11.25 -2.94
N LEU A 352 2.60 10.68 -1.91
CA LEU A 352 2.30 11.35 -0.66
C LEU A 352 3.40 11.13 0.41
N GLY A 353 4.41 10.33 0.09
CA GLY A 353 5.44 9.90 1.02
C GLY A 353 4.93 8.98 2.13
N LEU A 354 3.78 8.33 1.98
CA LEU A 354 3.24 7.41 2.99
C LEU A 354 3.95 6.04 2.94
N PRO A 355 3.95 5.26 4.04
CA PRO A 355 4.59 3.95 4.11
C PRO A 355 4.12 3.00 2.99
N PRO A 356 5.04 2.42 2.19
CA PRO A 356 4.67 1.41 1.21
C PRO A 356 4.08 0.16 1.88
N GLU A 357 4.39 -0.10 3.16
CA GLU A 357 3.81 -1.19 3.94
C GLU A 357 2.29 -1.05 4.15
N ALA A 358 1.73 0.15 3.99
CA ALA A 358 0.29 0.37 4.04
C ALA A 358 -0.46 -0.43 2.95
N VAL A 359 0.22 -0.85 1.88
CA VAL A 359 -0.32 -1.78 0.89
C VAL A 359 -0.71 -3.12 1.54
N ASN A 360 0.06 -3.61 2.52
CA ASN A 360 -0.26 -4.85 3.23
C ASN A 360 -1.52 -4.70 4.09
N ILE A 361 -1.69 -3.54 4.74
CA ILE A 361 -2.92 -3.21 5.47
C ILE A 361 -4.09 -3.12 4.48
N PHE A 362 -3.88 -2.57 3.29
CA PHE A 362 -4.93 -2.54 2.27
C PHE A 362 -5.33 -3.95 1.81
N LEU A 363 -4.34 -4.83 1.58
CA LEU A 363 -4.57 -6.21 1.19
C LEU A 363 -5.46 -6.97 2.18
N THR A 364 -5.32 -6.70 3.48
CA THR A 364 -6.16 -7.33 4.52
C THR A 364 -7.59 -6.78 4.54
N THR A 365 -7.82 -5.57 4.00
CA THR A 365 -9.17 -4.99 3.88
C THR A 365 -9.92 -5.42 2.62
N LEU A 366 -9.21 -5.80 1.56
CA LEU A 366 -9.80 -6.14 0.25
C LEU A 366 -10.95 -7.16 0.31
N PRO A 367 -10.91 -8.20 1.16
CA PRO A 367 -12.01 -9.17 1.23
C PRO A 367 -13.34 -8.53 1.65
N PHE A 368 -13.27 -7.43 2.40
CA PHE A 368 -14.44 -6.70 2.86
C PHE A 368 -14.83 -5.55 1.93
N THR A 369 -13.88 -4.92 1.25
CA THR A 369 -14.11 -3.67 0.50
C THR A 369 -14.21 -3.85 -1.01
N ALA A 370 -13.51 -4.82 -1.60
CA ALA A 370 -13.40 -5.00 -3.05
C ALA A 370 -14.74 -5.19 -3.77
N GLY A 371 -15.64 -5.98 -3.17
CA GLY A 371 -16.96 -6.24 -3.74
C GLY A 371 -17.82 -4.98 -3.75
N PHE A 372 -17.79 -4.21 -2.66
CA PHE A 372 -18.49 -2.93 -2.57
C PHE A 372 -17.92 -1.90 -3.54
N GLN A 373 -16.60 -1.84 -3.72
CA GLN A 373 -15.96 -0.97 -4.71
C GLN A 373 -16.43 -1.26 -6.14
N SER A 374 -16.54 -2.55 -6.47
CA SER A 374 -17.06 -2.99 -7.77
C SER A 374 -18.55 -2.65 -7.92
N MET A 375 -19.33 -2.82 -6.85
CA MET A 375 -20.75 -2.52 -6.83
C MET A 375 -21.04 -1.02 -7.06
N VAL A 376 -20.30 -0.12 -6.42
CA VAL A 376 -20.46 1.32 -6.63
C VAL A 376 -20.07 1.72 -8.05
N SER A 377 -18.99 1.13 -8.58
CA SER A 377 -18.56 1.37 -9.96
C SER A 377 -19.64 0.97 -10.97
N VAL A 378 -20.27 -0.20 -10.79
CA VAL A 378 -21.38 -0.65 -11.64
C VAL A 378 -22.58 0.30 -11.55
N MET A 379 -22.97 0.73 -10.34
CA MET A 379 -24.07 1.68 -10.15
C MET A 379 -23.80 3.01 -10.86
N GLU A 380 -22.59 3.54 -10.71
CA GLU A 380 -22.17 4.82 -11.28
C GLU A 380 -22.08 4.75 -12.80
N ILE A 381 -21.49 3.68 -13.35
CA ILE A 381 -21.38 3.49 -14.80
C ILE A 381 -22.78 3.39 -15.42
N ALA A 382 -23.66 2.56 -14.87
CA ALA A 382 -25.01 2.39 -15.39
C ALA A 382 -25.82 3.70 -15.30
N SER A 383 -25.75 4.37 -14.15
CA SER A 383 -26.47 5.62 -13.89
C SER A 383 -25.98 6.75 -14.80
N LEU A 384 -24.67 6.94 -14.89
CA LEU A 384 -24.05 7.98 -15.70
C LEU A 384 -24.31 7.72 -17.19
N SER A 385 -24.16 6.48 -17.66
CA SER A 385 -24.44 6.12 -19.06
C SER A 385 -25.90 6.39 -19.45
N LEU A 386 -26.85 6.07 -18.56
CA LEU A 386 -28.26 6.36 -18.78
C LEU A 386 -28.52 7.87 -18.84
N LEU A 387 -27.99 8.65 -17.88
CA LEU A 387 -28.18 10.10 -17.82
C LEU A 387 -27.60 10.80 -19.06
N ILE A 388 -26.39 10.44 -19.48
CA ILE A 388 -25.75 10.99 -20.69
C ILE A 388 -26.58 10.66 -21.92
N THR A 389 -27.04 9.41 -22.05
CA THR A 389 -27.88 8.99 -23.19
C THR A 389 -29.17 9.80 -23.26
N LEU A 390 -29.91 9.90 -22.15
CA LEU A 390 -31.14 10.69 -22.08
C LEU A 390 -30.90 12.19 -22.31
N ALA A 391 -29.77 12.73 -21.83
CA ALA A 391 -29.37 14.11 -22.07
C ALA A 391 -29.13 14.37 -23.56
N CYS A 392 -28.42 13.47 -24.24
CA CYS A 392 -28.16 13.54 -25.68
C CYS A 392 -29.46 13.66 -26.48
N HIS A 393 -30.48 12.85 -26.13
CA HIS A 393 -31.80 12.87 -26.77
C HIS A 393 -32.78 13.93 -26.23
N ARG A 394 -32.36 14.80 -25.31
CA ARG A 394 -33.21 15.84 -24.66
C ARG A 394 -34.46 15.28 -23.95
N LEU A 395 -34.38 14.05 -23.46
CA LEU A 395 -35.47 13.37 -22.75
C LEU A 395 -35.44 13.56 -21.23
N LEU A 396 -34.44 14.28 -20.73
CA LEU A 396 -34.39 14.63 -19.31
C LEU A 396 -35.55 15.56 -18.96
N LEU A 397 -36.18 15.30 -17.83
CA LEU A 397 -37.26 16.12 -17.31
C LEU A 397 -36.75 16.89 -16.07
N PRO A 398 -35.92 17.94 -16.22
CA PRO A 398 -35.44 18.71 -15.08
C PRO A 398 -36.59 19.56 -14.54
N LYS A 399 -37.50 18.97 -13.75
CA LYS A 399 -38.45 19.72 -12.95
C LYS A 399 -37.72 20.13 -11.67
N ILE A 400 -37.25 21.37 -11.62
CA ILE A 400 -36.44 21.92 -10.51
C ILE A 400 -37.12 21.71 -9.15
N HIS A 401 -38.45 21.77 -9.09
CA HIS A 401 -39.21 21.51 -7.87
C HIS A 401 -39.16 20.02 -7.43
N ARG A 402 -39.21 19.06 -8.35
CA ARG A 402 -39.04 17.63 -8.04
C ARG A 402 -37.62 17.33 -7.56
N LEU A 403 -36.62 17.97 -8.17
CA LEU A 403 -35.21 17.85 -7.79
C LEU A 403 -34.98 18.37 -6.38
N LEU A 404 -35.42 19.60 -6.07
CA LEU A 404 -35.27 20.20 -4.74
C LEU A 404 -35.99 19.39 -3.65
N ARG A 405 -37.25 18.98 -3.90
CA ARG A 405 -38.00 18.17 -2.94
C ARG A 405 -37.32 16.82 -2.69
N LYS A 406 -36.98 16.07 -3.74
CA LYS A 406 -36.34 14.75 -3.58
C LYS A 406 -34.92 14.87 -2.99
N SER A 407 -34.19 15.94 -3.30
CA SER A 407 -32.86 16.23 -2.73
C SER A 407 -32.91 16.47 -1.22
N LEU A 408 -33.90 17.24 -0.74
CA LEU A 408 -34.10 17.47 0.68
C LEU A 408 -34.39 16.16 1.44
N PHE A 409 -35.26 15.31 0.89
CA PHE A 409 -35.56 13.98 1.46
C PHE A 409 -34.41 12.97 1.34
N THR A 410 -33.41 13.21 0.49
CA THR A 410 -32.16 12.43 0.49
C THR A 410 -31.18 12.89 1.54
N ILE A 411 -30.99 14.21 1.70
CA ILE A 411 -29.92 14.78 2.51
C ILE A 411 -30.27 14.69 4.01
N ALA A 412 -31.49 15.02 4.40
CA ALA A 412 -31.91 15.03 5.81
C ALA A 412 -31.62 13.72 6.58
N PRO A 413 -31.96 12.50 6.08
CA PRO A 413 -31.66 11.26 6.78
C PRO A 413 -30.17 10.92 6.81
N ILE A 414 -29.40 11.30 5.79
CA ILE A 414 -27.94 11.13 5.78
C ILE A 414 -27.31 11.99 6.88
N VAL A 415 -27.73 13.26 6.97
CA VAL A 415 -27.27 14.19 8.02
C VAL A 415 -27.64 13.67 9.41
N ALA A 416 -28.86 13.18 9.59
CA ALA A 416 -29.30 12.58 10.86
C ALA A 416 -28.45 11.35 11.24
N ALA A 417 -28.14 10.48 10.27
CA ALA A 417 -27.26 9.32 10.50
C ALA A 417 -25.84 9.75 10.88
N ILE A 418 -25.28 10.76 10.20
CA ILE A 418 -23.95 11.32 10.52
C ILE A 418 -23.92 11.88 11.95
N ILE A 419 -24.93 12.66 12.34
CA ILE A 419 -25.05 13.22 13.69
C ILE A 419 -25.20 12.10 14.73
N GLY A 420 -25.99 11.06 14.43
CA GLY A 420 -26.16 9.89 15.29
C GLY A 420 -24.83 9.16 15.54
N ILE A 421 -24.10 8.84 14.47
CA ILE A 421 -22.79 8.17 14.57
C ILE A 421 -21.80 9.05 15.34
N LYS A 422 -21.75 10.36 15.08
CA LYS A 422 -20.79 11.25 15.74
C LYS A 422 -21.10 11.50 17.21
N SER A 423 -22.38 11.52 17.60
CA SER A 423 -22.80 11.74 18.99
C SER A 423 -22.61 10.51 19.87
N HIS A 424 -22.90 9.31 19.35
CA HIS A 424 -22.79 8.06 20.12
C HIS A 424 -21.43 7.37 19.97
N ASN A 425 -20.65 7.76 18.95
CA ASN A 425 -19.37 7.19 18.55
C ASN A 425 -19.28 5.65 18.72
N PRO A 426 -20.15 4.87 18.04
CA PRO A 426 -20.18 3.42 18.16
C PRO A 426 -18.99 2.72 17.46
N LEU A 427 -18.09 3.50 16.85
CA LEU A 427 -16.99 2.99 16.04
C LEU A 427 -15.83 2.53 16.96
N PRO A 428 -15.20 1.38 16.65
CA PRO A 428 -14.00 0.96 17.34
C PRO A 428 -12.90 2.04 17.30
N GLN A 429 -12.12 2.17 18.38
CA GLN A 429 -10.95 3.03 18.36
C GLN A 429 -9.92 2.49 17.37
N ILE A 430 -9.34 3.37 16.56
CA ILE A 430 -8.22 3.05 15.69
C ILE A 430 -6.96 2.98 16.57
N GLN A 431 -6.66 1.78 17.07
CA GLN A 431 -5.46 1.53 17.87
C GLN A 431 -4.38 0.94 16.96
N ASN A 432 -3.21 1.58 16.91
CA ASN A 432 -2.02 0.96 16.37
C ASN A 432 -1.44 0.08 17.49
N CYS A 433 -1.56 -1.24 17.37
CA CYS A 433 -1.10 -2.18 18.40
C CYS A 433 0.39 -2.53 18.27
N SER A 434 1.14 -1.86 17.39
CA SER A 434 2.59 -2.04 17.30
C SER A 434 3.23 -1.58 18.63
N THR A 435 3.62 -2.52 19.48
CA THR A 435 4.48 -2.22 20.63
C THR A 435 5.81 -1.70 20.11
N SER A 436 6.35 -0.64 20.72
CA SER A 436 7.68 -0.14 20.36
C SER A 436 8.72 -1.24 20.57
N ILE A 437 9.78 -1.26 19.76
CA ILE A 437 10.92 -2.18 19.97
C ILE A 437 11.59 -1.96 21.34
N PHE A 438 11.43 -0.77 21.92
CA PHE A 438 11.91 -0.40 23.24
C PHE A 438 11.03 -0.93 24.39
N ASP A 439 9.80 -1.34 24.08
CA ASP A 439 8.83 -1.94 25.02
C ASP A 439 8.78 -3.48 24.91
N LEU A 440 9.65 -4.08 24.10
CA LEU A 440 9.76 -5.53 24.00
C LEU A 440 10.46 -6.09 25.24
N ARG A 441 9.76 -6.98 25.96
CA ARG A 441 10.36 -7.77 27.03
C ARG A 441 10.97 -9.04 26.45
N LEU A 442 12.28 -9.18 26.56
CA LEU A 442 12.98 -10.36 26.06
C LEU A 442 12.83 -11.52 27.06
N GLU A 443 12.39 -12.68 26.58
CA GLU A 443 12.24 -13.90 27.38
C GLU A 443 13.60 -14.59 27.66
N CYS A 444 14.62 -14.32 26.85
CA CYS A 444 15.96 -14.89 27.01
C CYS A 444 16.72 -14.24 28.19
N PRO A 445 17.58 -14.99 28.89
CA PRO A 445 18.43 -14.42 29.94
C PRO A 445 19.31 -13.31 29.36
N SER A 446 19.33 -12.16 30.02
CA SER A 446 20.15 -11.02 29.59
C SER A 446 21.62 -11.43 29.51
N PRO A 447 22.32 -11.13 28.41
CA PRO A 447 23.73 -11.46 28.29
C PRO A 447 24.55 -10.73 29.36
N VAL A 448 25.62 -11.38 29.82
CA VAL A 448 26.45 -10.83 30.90
C VAL A 448 27.34 -9.74 30.33
N ILE A 449 27.30 -8.57 30.96
CA ILE A 449 28.15 -7.44 30.64
C ILE A 449 29.38 -7.53 31.54
N GLU A 450 30.57 -7.65 30.96
CA GLU A 450 31.84 -7.69 31.68
C GLU A 450 32.75 -6.55 31.24
N LEU A 451 33.50 -5.99 32.19
CA LEU A 451 34.56 -5.03 31.90
C LEU A 451 35.81 -5.79 31.43
N PRO A 452 36.51 -5.28 30.41
CA PRO A 452 37.58 -6.03 29.77
C PRO A 452 38.77 -6.28 30.71
N SER A 453 39.35 -7.48 30.59
CA SER A 453 40.72 -7.76 31.04
C SER A 453 41.60 -7.85 29.79
N PRO A 454 42.54 -6.91 29.56
CA PRO A 454 43.40 -6.94 28.38
C PRO A 454 44.25 -8.22 28.37
N ASN A 455 44.32 -8.88 27.22
CA ASN A 455 45.23 -10.00 27.00
C ASN A 455 45.67 -9.98 25.54
N GLU A 456 46.97 -9.91 25.30
CA GLU A 456 47.52 -10.00 23.94
C GLU A 456 47.08 -11.30 23.27
N ARG A 457 46.51 -11.19 22.05
CA ARG A 457 46.03 -12.37 21.32
C ARG A 457 47.20 -13.14 20.72
N THR A 458 47.25 -14.43 21.03
CA THR A 458 48.23 -15.38 20.50
C THR A 458 47.66 -16.33 19.44
N GLU A 459 46.33 -16.42 19.33
CA GLU A 459 45.62 -17.34 18.41
C GLU A 459 44.41 -16.68 17.72
N ASP A 460 43.91 -17.28 16.63
CA ASP A 460 42.71 -16.83 15.92
C ASP A 460 41.49 -16.85 16.86
N PRO A 461 40.65 -15.79 16.87
CA PRO A 461 39.51 -15.72 17.77
C PRO A 461 38.57 -16.93 17.69
N LEU A 462 38.37 -17.54 16.52
CA LEU A 462 37.49 -18.71 16.38
C LEU A 462 38.02 -19.91 17.18
N ILE A 463 39.33 -20.16 17.13
CA ILE A 463 39.96 -21.25 17.90
C ILE A 463 39.75 -21.01 19.39
N ARG A 464 39.97 -19.76 19.83
CA ARG A 464 39.79 -19.40 21.24
C ARG A 464 38.33 -19.57 21.68
N ILE A 465 37.37 -19.09 20.89
CA ILE A 465 35.94 -19.18 21.18
C ILE A 465 35.52 -20.65 21.37
N LEU A 466 35.95 -21.54 20.47
CA LEU A 466 35.64 -22.98 20.54
C LEU A 466 36.27 -23.65 21.77
N LYS A 467 37.48 -23.21 22.17
CA LYS A 467 38.19 -23.73 23.36
C LYS A 467 37.61 -23.22 24.67
N THR A 468 37.34 -21.91 24.77
CA THR A 468 36.84 -21.28 26.01
C THR A 468 35.33 -21.40 26.17
N LYS A 469 34.61 -21.76 25.11
CA LYS A 469 33.14 -21.81 25.06
C LYS A 469 32.50 -20.47 25.43
N THR A 470 33.17 -19.38 25.06
CA THR A 470 32.77 -18.00 25.35
C THR A 470 32.99 -17.18 24.10
N LEU A 471 31.99 -16.38 23.71
CA LEU A 471 32.06 -15.40 22.63
C LEU A 471 31.97 -14.00 23.25
N ARG A 472 33.02 -13.18 23.09
CA ARG A 472 33.02 -11.80 23.56
C ARG A 472 32.68 -10.86 22.41
N VAL A 473 31.58 -10.14 22.53
CA VAL A 473 31.08 -9.23 21.50
C VAL A 473 31.17 -7.79 21.99
N GLY A 474 31.88 -6.96 21.23
CA GLY A 474 31.91 -5.52 21.39
C GLY A 474 30.57 -4.91 20.97
N PHE A 475 29.94 -4.12 21.84
CA PHE A 475 28.66 -3.46 21.57
C PHE A 475 28.65 -1.99 22.02
N ASN A 476 27.80 -1.18 21.39
CA ASN A 476 27.57 0.21 21.77
C ASN A 476 26.04 0.49 21.80
N THR A 477 25.52 0.99 22.91
CA THR A 477 24.07 1.26 23.08
C THR A 477 23.56 2.46 22.29
N GLU A 478 24.45 3.29 21.74
CA GLU A 478 24.09 4.44 20.91
C GLU A 478 23.73 4.05 19.47
N ALA A 479 23.78 2.75 19.14
CA ALA A 479 23.58 2.24 17.79
C ALA A 479 22.14 1.74 17.54
N ALA A 480 21.13 2.32 18.18
CA ALA A 480 19.73 1.94 17.94
C ALA A 480 19.39 2.02 16.43
N PRO A 481 18.62 1.07 15.86
CA PRO A 481 17.99 -0.10 16.49
C PRO A 481 18.86 -1.37 16.52
N PHE A 482 20.16 -1.28 16.23
CA PHE A 482 21.08 -2.43 16.18
C PHE A 482 21.52 -2.90 17.56
N CYS A 483 21.88 -1.95 18.42
CA CYS A 483 22.22 -2.17 19.82
C CYS A 483 21.70 -0.99 20.62
N PHE A 484 20.82 -1.25 21.59
CA PHE A 484 20.27 -0.23 22.48
C PHE A 484 19.82 -0.85 23.82
N MET A 485 19.54 0.02 24.79
CA MET A 485 18.94 -0.38 26.05
C MET A 485 17.42 -0.16 25.98
N ASN A 486 16.64 -1.21 26.21
CA ASN A 486 15.17 -1.10 26.24
C ASN A 486 14.68 -0.50 27.59
N HIS A 487 13.37 -0.21 27.70
CA HIS A 487 12.79 0.35 28.93
C HIS A 487 12.88 -0.58 30.15
N PHE A 488 13.07 -1.88 29.92
CA PHE A 488 13.30 -2.90 30.94
C PHE A 488 14.77 -3.05 31.35
N ARG A 489 15.66 -2.17 30.87
CA ARG A 489 17.12 -2.22 31.08
C ARG A 489 17.78 -3.51 30.59
N GLN A 490 17.27 -4.06 29.48
CA GLN A 490 17.87 -5.16 28.74
C GLN A 490 18.54 -4.61 27.48
N VAL A 491 19.73 -5.11 27.16
CA VAL A 491 20.41 -4.81 25.90
C VAL A 491 19.72 -5.60 24.79
N ALA A 492 19.26 -4.91 23.77
CA ALA A 492 18.44 -5.44 22.68
C ALA A 492 18.82 -4.80 21.34
N GLY A 493 18.33 -5.39 20.25
CA GLY A 493 18.53 -4.86 18.90
C GLY A 493 18.96 -5.92 17.89
N TYR A 494 19.05 -5.49 16.63
CA TYR A 494 19.38 -6.36 15.49
C TYR A 494 20.72 -7.09 15.67
N ASP A 495 21.78 -6.38 16.02
CA ASP A 495 23.12 -6.97 16.17
C ASP A 495 23.22 -7.84 17.43
N ILE A 496 22.46 -7.51 18.47
CA ILE A 496 22.36 -8.34 19.69
C ILE A 496 21.66 -9.67 19.39
N ALA A 497 20.61 -9.67 18.57
CA ALA A 497 19.95 -10.90 18.14
C ALA A 497 20.89 -11.78 17.30
N PHE A 498 21.67 -11.18 16.41
CA PHE A 498 22.71 -11.90 15.67
C PHE A 498 23.82 -12.43 16.58
N ALA A 499 24.24 -11.66 17.59
CA ALA A 499 25.25 -12.10 18.56
C ALA A 499 24.77 -13.31 19.39
N GLN A 500 23.49 -13.30 19.80
CA GLN A 500 22.87 -14.43 20.50
C GLN A 500 22.78 -15.66 19.60
N GLN A 501 22.33 -15.50 18.36
CA GLN A 501 22.26 -16.60 17.40
C GLN A 501 23.65 -17.17 17.08
N LEU A 502 24.66 -16.32 16.91
CA LEU A 502 26.04 -16.74 16.66
C LEU A 502 26.60 -17.54 17.85
N ALA A 503 26.34 -17.08 19.08
CA ALA A 503 26.74 -17.79 20.30
C ALA A 503 26.04 -19.16 20.40
N GLN A 504 24.75 -19.22 20.06
CA GLN A 504 23.98 -20.46 20.04
C GLN A 504 24.49 -21.45 18.99
N ASP A 505 24.75 -20.99 17.76
CA ASP A 505 25.25 -21.82 16.65
C ASP A 505 26.68 -22.34 16.92
N LEU A 506 27.50 -21.58 17.66
CA LEU A 506 28.84 -21.98 18.10
C LEU A 506 28.82 -22.80 19.41
N ASP A 507 27.66 -23.02 20.03
CA ASP A 507 27.52 -23.66 21.34
C ASP A 507 28.42 -23.00 22.41
N CYS A 508 28.27 -21.68 22.57
CA CYS A 508 29.10 -20.83 23.43
C CYS A 508 28.23 -19.89 24.28
N ARG A 509 28.79 -19.42 25.42
CA ARG A 509 28.18 -18.35 26.21
C ARG A 509 28.50 -16.97 25.60
N LEU A 510 27.49 -16.13 25.45
CA LEU A 510 27.65 -14.73 25.01
C LEU A 510 28.05 -13.82 26.18
N VAL A 511 29.12 -13.05 25.98
CA VAL A 511 29.57 -11.97 26.87
C VAL A 511 29.62 -10.67 26.07
N LEU A 512 28.93 -9.64 26.56
CA LEU A 512 28.93 -8.33 25.94
C LEU A 512 29.99 -7.44 26.60
N VAL A 513 30.81 -6.78 25.78
CA VAL A 513 31.88 -5.87 26.21
C VAL A 513 31.60 -4.49 25.63
N PRO A 514 31.48 -3.43 26.45
CA PRO A 514 31.27 -2.07 25.94
C PRO A 514 32.41 -1.64 25.00
N MET A 515 32.08 -1.07 23.86
CA MET A 515 33.06 -0.57 22.89
C MET A 515 32.83 0.90 22.53
N ASN A 516 33.88 1.57 22.07
CA ASN A 516 33.81 2.91 21.50
C ASN A 516 34.36 2.89 20.07
N TYR A 517 33.68 3.56 19.13
CA TYR A 517 34.06 3.57 17.71
C TYR A 517 35.47 4.15 17.48
N ASN A 518 35.89 5.12 18.30
CA ASN A 518 37.19 5.79 18.20
C ASN A 518 38.35 4.87 18.58
N SER A 519 38.10 3.97 19.54
CA SER A 519 39.09 3.01 20.04
C SER A 519 38.91 1.62 19.48
N LEU A 520 37.93 1.40 18.58
CA LEU A 520 37.52 0.08 18.08
C LEU A 520 38.70 -0.79 17.64
N ALA A 521 39.57 -0.26 16.77
CA ALA A 521 40.74 -0.99 16.28
C ALA A 521 41.73 -1.34 17.40
N ASN A 522 41.94 -0.42 18.35
CA ASN A 522 42.84 -0.64 19.49
C ASN A 522 42.28 -1.68 20.46
N GLN A 523 40.98 -1.63 20.78
CA GLN A 523 40.32 -2.60 21.66
C GLN A 523 40.31 -4.00 21.02
N LEU A 524 40.06 -4.07 19.70
CA LEU A 524 40.19 -5.31 18.94
C LEU A 524 41.64 -5.81 18.95
N LYS A 525 42.65 -4.95 18.82
CA LYS A 525 44.05 -5.35 18.86
C LYS A 525 44.48 -5.85 20.24
N GLN A 526 44.03 -5.20 21.31
CA GLN A 526 44.30 -5.55 22.71
C GLN A 526 43.56 -6.80 23.21
N GLY A 527 42.69 -7.37 22.37
CA GLY A 527 42.00 -8.61 22.69
C GLY A 527 40.88 -8.45 23.72
N GLU A 528 40.32 -7.25 23.88
CA GLU A 528 39.22 -6.99 24.82
C GLU A 528 37.95 -7.80 24.47
N PHE A 529 37.59 -7.85 23.18
CA PHE A 529 36.50 -8.65 22.64
C PHE A 529 36.90 -9.28 21.31
N ASP A 530 36.14 -10.26 20.81
CA ASP A 530 36.54 -11.09 19.65
C ASP A 530 36.00 -10.55 18.33
N ILE A 531 34.85 -9.91 18.38
CA ILE A 531 34.11 -9.33 17.25
C ILE A 531 33.37 -8.09 17.74
N ALA A 532 33.31 -7.04 16.94
CA ALA A 532 32.42 -5.91 17.19
C ALA A 532 31.14 -6.04 16.36
N MET A 533 29.99 -5.99 17.03
CA MET A 533 28.66 -6.09 16.42
C MET A 533 27.79 -4.92 16.93
N SER A 534 27.87 -3.79 16.24
CA SER A 534 27.10 -2.58 16.56
C SER A 534 27.13 -1.58 15.40
N ALA A 535 26.52 -1.93 14.26
CA ALA A 535 26.44 -1.09 13.06
C ALA A 535 27.79 -0.50 12.64
N VAL A 536 28.81 -1.36 12.47
CA VAL A 536 30.15 -0.86 12.13
C VAL A 536 30.24 -0.62 10.62
N SER A 537 30.38 0.65 10.22
CA SER A 537 30.60 1.03 8.82
C SER A 537 31.95 0.53 8.30
N ILE A 538 31.95 -0.02 7.08
CA ILE A 538 33.16 -0.32 6.31
C ILE A 538 33.69 0.99 5.72
N THR A 539 34.89 1.40 6.14
CA THR A 539 35.57 2.60 5.61
C THR A 539 36.99 2.28 5.17
N GLU A 540 37.49 2.98 4.15
CA GLU A 540 38.86 2.83 3.67
C GLU A 540 39.89 3.10 4.77
N GLU A 541 39.59 4.03 5.69
CA GLU A 541 40.42 4.36 6.85
C GLU A 541 40.58 3.18 7.83
N ARG A 542 39.57 2.32 7.97
CA ARG A 542 39.56 1.18 8.91
C ARG A 542 40.18 -0.09 8.31
N LEU A 543 40.16 -0.25 6.98
CA LEU A 543 40.69 -1.44 6.29
C LEU A 543 42.14 -1.83 6.69
N PRO A 544 43.06 -0.89 6.95
CA PRO A 544 44.42 -1.22 7.38
C PRO A 544 44.52 -1.75 8.82
N TYR A 545 43.46 -1.71 9.62
CA TYR A 545 43.51 -1.99 11.06
C TYR A 545 42.55 -3.10 11.52
N VAL A 546 41.49 -3.39 10.74
CA VAL A 546 40.49 -4.42 11.07
C VAL A 546 40.07 -5.17 9.81
N TYR A 547 39.54 -6.38 9.98
CA TYR A 547 38.91 -7.15 8.90
C TYR A 547 37.39 -7.05 8.98
N PHE A 548 36.75 -7.03 7.80
CA PHE A 548 35.30 -7.00 7.66
C PHE A 548 34.81 -8.23 6.88
N PRO A 549 33.83 -9.00 7.40
CA PRO A 549 33.06 -9.90 6.57
C PRO A 549 32.19 -9.11 5.58
N LYS A 550 31.51 -9.84 4.69
CA LYS A 550 30.52 -9.26 3.79
C LYS A 550 29.52 -8.41 4.57
N PRO A 551 29.13 -7.23 4.04
CA PRO A 551 28.16 -6.38 4.70
C PRO A 551 26.84 -7.12 4.88
N TYR A 552 26.22 -6.96 6.06
CA TYR A 552 24.93 -7.55 6.37
C TYR A 552 23.76 -6.59 6.11
N LEU A 553 24.05 -5.29 6.00
CA LEU A 553 23.05 -4.27 5.70
C LEU A 553 23.68 -3.07 4.99
N GLU A 554 22.91 -2.44 4.11
CA GLU A 554 23.26 -1.19 3.44
C GLU A 554 22.22 -0.13 3.77
N GLY A 555 22.65 1.11 4.01
CA GLY A 555 21.76 2.21 4.40
C GLY A 555 22.13 3.52 3.72
N SER A 556 21.13 4.25 3.23
CA SER A 556 21.35 5.58 2.64
C SER A 556 21.88 6.55 3.70
N ILE A 557 22.87 7.38 3.33
CA ILE A 557 23.32 8.48 4.17
C ILE A 557 22.35 9.65 4.00
N ILE A 558 21.86 10.18 5.13
CA ILE A 558 20.78 11.17 5.20
C ILE A 558 21.08 12.25 6.25
N PHE A 559 20.24 13.28 6.28
CA PHE A 559 20.23 14.26 7.37
C PHE A 559 18.98 14.15 8.22
N ILE A 560 19.10 14.51 9.50
CA ILE A 560 18.00 14.81 10.40
C ILE A 560 17.98 16.32 10.65
N SER A 561 16.81 16.95 10.56
CA SER A 561 16.63 18.37 10.93
C SER A 561 15.37 18.58 11.77
N LYS A 562 15.28 19.75 12.40
CA LYS A 562 13.99 20.25 12.94
C LYS A 562 12.99 20.37 11.80
N GLU A 563 11.74 19.96 12.03
CA GLU A 563 10.71 19.82 11.00
C GLU A 563 10.39 21.15 10.30
N LYS A 564 10.46 22.26 11.03
CA LYS A 564 10.29 23.63 10.49
C LYS A 564 11.33 23.97 9.40
N CYS A 565 12.52 23.39 9.47
CA CYS A 565 13.60 23.67 8.54
C CYS A 565 13.65 22.68 7.36
N ARG A 566 12.83 21.62 7.38
CA ARG A 566 12.84 20.54 6.37
C ARG A 566 12.65 21.03 4.93
N LYS A 567 11.83 22.07 4.71
CA LYS A 567 11.59 22.65 3.38
C LYS A 567 12.78 23.45 2.83
N LEU A 568 13.69 23.90 3.69
CA LEU A 568 14.89 24.63 3.29
C LEU A 568 15.97 23.68 2.74
N PHE A 569 15.90 22.40 3.09
CA PHE A 569 16.97 21.41 2.90
C PHE A 569 16.63 20.29 1.90
N SER A 570 15.50 20.38 1.21
CA SER A 570 15.09 19.38 0.20
C SER A 570 15.96 19.36 -1.06
N GLN A 571 16.89 20.31 -1.22
CA GLN A 571 17.91 20.28 -2.28
C GLN A 571 19.32 20.41 -1.66
N PRO A 572 20.27 19.50 -1.93
CA PRO A 572 21.66 19.59 -1.48
C PRO A 572 22.37 20.85 -1.92
N SER A 573 22.02 21.40 -3.09
CA SER A 573 22.52 22.70 -3.57
C SER A 573 22.18 23.86 -2.62
N ALA A 574 21.13 23.75 -1.80
CA ALA A 574 20.80 24.72 -0.76
C ALA A 574 21.63 24.54 0.51
N ILE A 575 22.15 23.33 0.76
CA ILE A 575 23.05 23.01 1.88
C ILE A 575 24.49 23.40 1.48
N GLU A 576 24.98 22.95 0.32
CA GLU A 576 26.34 23.22 -0.17
C GLU A 576 26.64 24.71 -0.36
N ASN A 577 25.69 25.49 -0.88
CA ASN A 577 25.90 26.92 -1.17
C ASN A 577 25.63 27.86 0.02
N ASN A 578 25.11 27.35 1.14
CA ASN A 578 24.80 28.16 2.31
C ASN A 578 25.63 27.70 3.51
N THR A 579 26.82 28.29 3.64
CA THR A 579 27.83 27.98 4.67
C THR A 579 27.44 28.44 6.07
N GLN A 580 26.27 29.08 6.25
CA GLN A 580 25.78 29.48 7.56
C GLN A 580 25.26 28.32 8.41
N PHE A 581 24.98 27.16 7.79
CA PHE A 581 24.42 26.00 8.49
C PHE A 581 25.49 25.18 9.20
N LYS A 582 25.14 24.68 10.39
CA LYS A 582 26.01 23.82 11.19
C LYS A 582 25.58 22.36 11.11
N ILE A 583 26.52 21.47 10.86
CA ILE A 583 26.28 20.03 10.66
C ILE A 583 26.89 19.26 11.83
N ALA A 584 26.04 18.53 12.56
CA ALA A 584 26.44 17.60 13.59
C ALA A 584 26.68 16.19 13.05
N PHE A 585 27.59 15.47 13.70
CA PHE A 585 27.88 14.06 13.43
C PHE A 585 28.42 13.40 14.70
N LEU A 586 28.20 12.09 14.84
CA LEU A 586 28.74 11.34 15.97
C LEU A 586 30.26 11.27 15.87
N LYS A 587 30.95 11.72 16.91
CA LYS A 587 32.41 11.77 16.95
C LYS A 587 33.05 10.38 16.77
N GLY A 588 34.04 10.32 15.88
CA GLY A 588 34.76 9.15 15.35
C GLY A 588 33.91 7.98 14.83
N SER A 589 32.67 8.28 14.47
CA SER A 589 31.93 7.50 13.48
C SER A 589 32.49 7.75 12.07
N SER A 590 32.10 6.92 11.11
CA SER A 590 32.37 7.14 9.67
C SER A 590 31.84 8.49 9.18
N TYR A 591 30.79 9.03 9.81
CA TYR A 591 30.17 10.29 9.45
C TYR A 591 31.08 11.50 9.70
N GLU A 592 32.09 11.39 10.57
CA GLU A 592 33.07 12.45 10.77
C GLU A 592 33.90 12.69 9.51
N SER A 593 34.49 11.63 8.95
CA SER A 593 35.25 11.72 7.69
C SER A 593 34.38 12.17 6.51
N LEU A 594 33.12 11.72 6.45
CA LEU A 594 32.17 12.10 5.41
C LEU A 594 31.77 13.56 5.52
N ALA A 595 31.50 14.06 6.74
CA ALA A 595 31.16 15.44 6.97
C ALA A 595 32.31 16.38 6.54
N GLN A 596 33.56 16.00 6.86
CA GLN A 596 34.75 16.75 6.47
C GLN A 596 34.99 16.74 4.96
N SER A 597 34.74 15.62 4.28
CA SER A 597 34.97 15.50 2.83
C SER A 597 33.90 16.20 1.99
N PHE A 598 32.62 16.03 2.36
CA PHE A 598 31.49 16.58 1.61
C PHE A 598 31.20 18.05 1.97
N PHE A 599 31.47 18.47 3.20
CA PHE A 599 31.13 19.81 3.70
C PHE A 599 32.32 20.55 4.32
N PRO A 600 33.43 20.73 3.58
CA PRO A 600 34.66 21.34 4.13
C PRO A 600 34.50 22.81 4.53
N ASN A 601 33.47 23.49 3.99
CA ASN A 601 33.22 24.92 4.22
C ASN A 601 32.14 25.20 5.29
N HIS A 602 31.61 24.15 5.92
CA HIS A 602 30.54 24.26 6.92
C HIS A 602 31.08 24.18 8.35
N SER A 603 30.31 24.69 9.31
CA SER A 603 30.65 24.52 10.72
C SER A 603 30.26 23.11 11.18
N LEU A 604 31.28 22.31 11.47
CA LEU A 604 31.17 20.91 11.85
C LEU A 604 31.13 20.77 13.38
N ILE A 605 30.07 20.16 13.92
CA ILE A 605 29.84 19.98 15.37
C ILE A 605 29.96 18.49 15.73
N PRO A 606 31.07 18.05 16.35
CA PRO A 606 31.14 16.68 16.86
C PRO A 606 30.23 16.54 18.09
N ILE A 607 29.38 15.51 18.12
CA ILE A 607 28.55 15.14 19.27
C ILE A 607 28.98 13.78 19.82
N GLU A 608 28.87 13.57 21.14
CA GLU A 608 29.28 12.31 21.79
C GLU A 608 28.13 11.27 21.81
N ASN A 609 26.88 11.73 21.78
CA ASN A 609 25.67 10.91 21.63
C ASN A 609 24.64 11.65 20.75
N TYR A 610 23.68 10.93 20.20
CA TYR A 610 22.71 11.52 19.28
C TYR A 610 21.70 12.46 19.96
N ASP A 611 21.45 12.30 21.26
CA ASP A 611 20.52 13.15 22.02
C ASP A 611 21.08 14.55 22.27
N GLU A 612 22.41 14.73 22.28
CA GLU A 612 23.06 16.05 22.30
C GLU A 612 22.63 16.93 21.12
N PHE A 613 22.24 16.34 20.00
CA PHE A 613 21.71 17.09 18.85
C PHE A 613 20.50 17.94 19.23
N LEU A 614 19.66 17.48 20.18
CA LEU A 614 18.47 18.21 20.63
C LEU A 614 18.81 19.55 21.28
N GLN A 615 19.93 19.59 21.99
CA GLN A 615 20.40 20.74 22.76
C GLN A 615 21.48 21.54 22.01
N SER A 616 22.02 20.98 20.93
CA SER A 616 23.04 21.61 20.12
C SER A 616 22.50 22.78 19.29
N ASP A 617 23.41 23.68 18.92
CA ASP A 617 23.17 24.72 17.91
C ASP A 617 23.24 24.19 16.46
N ALA A 618 23.23 22.87 16.26
CA ALA A 618 23.30 22.26 14.94
C ALA A 618 21.95 22.31 14.21
N ASP A 619 21.99 22.56 12.91
CA ASP A 619 20.80 22.59 12.05
C ASP A 619 20.46 21.20 11.49
N LEU A 620 21.52 20.44 11.20
CA LEU A 620 21.49 19.14 10.55
C LEU A 620 22.31 18.12 11.34
N LEU A 621 21.85 16.88 11.40
CA LEU A 621 22.61 15.73 11.92
C LEU A 621 22.82 14.73 10.78
N LEU A 622 24.07 14.44 10.46
CA LEU A 622 24.46 13.47 9.43
C LEU A 622 24.41 12.05 10.00
N TRP A 623 23.67 11.15 9.36
CA TRP A 623 23.45 9.79 9.85
C TRP A 623 23.00 8.81 8.74
N THR A 624 22.68 7.57 9.10
CA THR A 624 22.11 6.56 8.20
C THR A 624 20.63 6.35 8.44
N GLU A 625 19.92 6.05 7.36
CA GLU A 625 18.47 5.88 7.33
C GLU A 625 17.91 4.91 8.38
N PRO A 626 18.42 3.66 8.54
CA PRO A 626 17.87 2.73 9.52
C PRO A 626 17.96 3.23 10.97
N GLN A 627 19.08 3.88 11.33
CA GLN A 627 19.31 4.38 12.70
C GLN A 627 18.50 5.65 12.97
N ALA A 628 18.47 6.56 12.00
CA ALA A 628 17.70 7.80 12.08
C ALA A 628 16.20 7.55 12.22
N ILE A 629 15.64 6.58 11.47
CA ILE A 629 14.22 6.23 11.57
C ILE A 629 13.90 5.83 13.01
N SER A 630 14.71 4.94 13.61
CA SER A 630 14.54 4.53 15.01
C SER A 630 14.62 5.72 15.97
N TRP A 631 15.61 6.59 15.83
CA TRP A 631 15.78 7.73 16.74
C TRP A 631 14.62 8.72 16.64
N ILE A 632 14.18 9.05 15.43
CA ILE A 632 13.11 10.02 15.17
C ILE A 632 11.74 9.54 15.68
N THR A 633 11.52 8.23 15.86
CA THR A 633 10.28 7.74 16.48
C THR A 633 10.08 8.22 17.93
N HIS A 634 11.16 8.58 18.63
CA HIS A 634 11.13 9.05 20.02
C HIS A 634 11.31 10.58 20.14
N HIS A 635 11.60 11.26 19.03
CA HIS A 635 11.95 12.68 19.01
C HIS A 635 10.98 13.47 18.10
N PRO A 636 9.74 13.76 18.57
CA PRO A 636 8.76 14.49 17.78
C PRO A 636 9.26 15.90 17.45
N GLY A 637 9.01 16.37 16.22
CA GLY A 637 9.49 17.66 15.72
C GLY A 637 10.81 17.62 14.95
N TYR A 638 11.37 16.42 14.75
CA TYR A 638 12.52 16.17 13.87
C TYR A 638 12.10 15.30 12.68
N GLY A 639 12.75 15.47 11.54
CA GLY A 639 12.44 14.74 10.31
C GLY A 639 13.66 14.43 9.47
N ILE A 640 13.54 13.41 8.62
CA ILE A 640 14.57 12.95 7.69
C ILE A 640 14.58 13.81 6.42
N ILE A 641 15.78 14.09 5.93
CA ILE A 641 16.07 14.70 4.64
C ILE A 641 16.95 13.73 3.85
N HIS A 642 16.45 13.30 2.69
CA HIS A 642 17.25 12.55 1.72
C HIS A 642 17.91 13.55 0.76
N PRO A 643 19.25 13.64 0.72
CA PRO A 643 19.93 14.48 -0.24
C PRO A 643 19.73 13.97 -1.68
N ASN A 644 19.54 14.88 -2.64
CA ASN A 644 19.47 14.59 -4.09
C ASN A 644 20.41 15.52 -4.90
N PRO A 645 21.58 15.05 -5.36
CA PRO A 645 22.02 13.65 -5.43
C PRO A 645 22.32 13.05 -4.04
N SER A 646 22.25 11.72 -3.95
CA SER A 646 22.53 10.98 -2.71
C SER A 646 23.97 11.18 -2.25
N LEU A 647 24.19 11.26 -0.93
CA LEU A 647 25.53 11.31 -0.31
C LEU A 647 26.24 9.95 -0.33
N GLY A 648 25.57 8.90 -0.81
CA GLY A 648 26.10 7.55 -0.90
C GLY A 648 25.36 6.57 -0.01
N ILE A 649 25.91 5.35 0.02
CA ILE A 649 25.37 4.20 0.75
C ILE A 649 26.42 3.81 1.77
N ASP A 650 26.03 3.79 3.05
CA ASP A 650 26.84 3.20 4.10
C ASP A 650 26.66 1.68 4.11
N LYS A 651 27.78 0.96 4.26
CA LYS A 651 27.81 -0.51 4.29
C LYS A 651 28.17 -0.96 5.70
N LEU A 652 27.19 -1.55 6.38
CA LEU A 652 27.33 -2.02 7.75
C LEU A 652 27.81 -3.46 7.77
N SER A 653 28.83 -3.73 8.57
CA SER A 653 29.42 -5.05 8.78
C SER A 653 29.90 -5.21 10.23
N TYR A 654 30.53 -6.34 10.52
CA TYR A 654 31.16 -6.61 11.81
C TYR A 654 32.67 -6.39 11.72
N ALA A 655 33.29 -5.83 12.75
CA ALA A 655 34.73 -5.66 12.75
C ALA A 655 35.44 -6.78 13.51
N LEU A 656 36.45 -7.34 12.86
CA LEU A 656 37.28 -8.42 13.37
C LEU A 656 38.73 -7.93 13.52
N PRO A 657 39.48 -8.49 14.47
CA PRO A 657 40.87 -8.14 14.63
C PRO A 657 41.71 -8.66 13.46
N GLN A 658 42.84 -8.04 13.17
CA GLN A 658 43.78 -8.57 12.18
C GLN A 658 44.23 -9.99 12.53
N GLY A 659 44.46 -10.80 11.50
CA GLY A 659 44.87 -12.20 11.65
C GLY A 659 43.73 -13.20 11.93
N SER A 660 42.47 -12.75 11.97
CA SER A 660 41.28 -13.58 12.23
C SER A 660 40.69 -14.27 10.99
N ASN A 661 41.54 -14.84 10.13
CA ASN A 661 41.11 -15.38 8.83
C ASN A 661 40.10 -16.52 8.97
N LEU A 662 40.17 -17.33 10.03
CA LEU A 662 39.23 -18.44 10.22
C LEU A 662 37.85 -17.91 10.63
N LEU A 663 37.81 -16.99 11.59
CA LEU A 663 36.55 -16.36 12.01
C LEU A 663 35.91 -15.57 10.85
N LEU A 664 36.70 -14.86 10.06
CA LEU A 664 36.23 -14.11 8.89
C LEU A 664 35.54 -15.03 7.87
N ASN A 665 36.18 -16.15 7.51
CA ASN A 665 35.62 -17.12 6.57
C ASN A 665 34.36 -17.78 7.12
N TYR A 666 34.35 -18.13 8.41
CA TYR A 666 33.17 -18.67 9.08
C TYR A 666 32.00 -17.70 9.00
N LEU A 667 32.21 -16.43 9.35
CA LEU A 667 31.16 -15.40 9.34
C LEU A 667 30.60 -15.12 7.95
N ASN A 668 31.44 -15.09 6.92
CA ASN A 668 30.98 -14.91 5.54
C ASN A 668 29.97 -16.00 5.11
N ILE A 669 30.23 -17.25 5.49
CA ILE A 669 29.35 -18.38 5.19
C ILE A 669 28.13 -18.32 6.11
N TRP A 670 28.32 -18.10 7.41
CA TRP A 670 27.27 -18.05 8.40
C TRP A 670 26.23 -16.96 8.11
N LEU A 671 26.66 -15.74 7.78
CA LEU A 671 25.77 -14.65 7.35
C LEU A 671 24.96 -15.03 6.10
N SER A 672 25.59 -15.70 5.14
CA SER A 672 24.88 -16.17 3.93
C SER A 672 23.82 -17.24 4.26
N LEU A 673 24.08 -18.10 5.25
CA LEU A 673 23.12 -19.09 5.73
C LEU A 673 21.94 -18.43 6.47
N LYS A 674 22.21 -17.44 7.32
CA LYS A 674 21.17 -16.67 8.04
C LYS A 674 20.29 -15.83 7.12
N GLN A 675 20.82 -15.44 5.96
CA GLN A 675 20.01 -14.82 4.92
C GLN A 675 19.12 -15.87 4.23
N ALA A 676 19.66 -17.06 3.93
CA ALA A 676 18.94 -18.10 3.20
C ALA A 676 17.86 -18.81 4.03
N ASP A 677 18.03 -18.92 5.35
CA ASP A 677 17.05 -19.53 6.27
C ASP A 677 15.93 -18.56 6.71
N GLY A 678 16.01 -17.29 6.31
CA GLY A 678 15.04 -16.24 6.62
C GLY A 678 15.19 -15.62 8.00
N PHE A 679 16.21 -15.99 8.78
CA PHE A 679 16.48 -15.38 10.09
C PHE A 679 16.79 -13.89 9.96
N ALA A 680 17.63 -13.50 9.00
CA ALA A 680 17.97 -12.10 8.75
C ALA A 680 16.72 -11.26 8.45
N ASP A 681 15.83 -11.76 7.59
CA ASP A 681 14.58 -11.08 7.23
C ASP A 681 13.64 -10.93 8.44
N GLN A 682 13.56 -11.95 9.31
CA GLN A 682 12.77 -11.88 10.55
C GLN A 682 13.31 -10.82 11.50
N GLN A 683 14.63 -10.81 11.76
CA GLN A 683 15.25 -9.81 12.63
C GLN A 683 15.18 -8.41 12.03
N TYR A 684 15.29 -8.28 10.71
CA TYR A 684 15.16 -7.00 10.01
C TYR A 684 13.75 -6.44 10.15
N ASN A 685 12.73 -7.28 9.93
CA ASN A 685 11.33 -6.91 10.12
C ASN A 685 11.06 -6.47 11.57
N LEU A 686 11.61 -7.17 12.55
CA LEU A 686 11.41 -6.85 13.96
C LEU A 686 12.11 -5.55 14.38
N TRP A 687 13.44 -5.52 14.23
CA TRP A 687 14.28 -4.49 14.84
C TRP A 687 14.40 -3.25 13.95
N ILE A 688 14.50 -3.42 12.63
CA ILE A 688 14.67 -2.29 11.71
C ILE A 688 13.31 -1.70 11.31
N LEU A 689 12.32 -2.55 10.97
CA LEU A 689 10.99 -2.10 10.56
C LEU A 689 9.97 -2.01 11.70
N GLY A 690 10.33 -2.41 12.93
CA GLY A 690 9.45 -2.32 14.09
C GLY A 690 8.21 -3.22 14.05
N LYS A 691 8.22 -4.30 13.25
CA LYS A 691 7.08 -5.24 13.10
C LYS A 691 7.00 -6.21 14.28
N THR A 692 6.69 -5.68 15.46
CA THR A 692 6.59 -6.43 16.71
C THR A 692 5.45 -7.47 16.74
N GLU A 693 4.50 -7.39 15.81
CA GLU A 693 3.44 -8.40 15.63
C GLU A 693 3.93 -9.71 15.02
N THR A 694 5.10 -9.72 14.34
CA THR A 694 5.61 -10.88 13.60
C THR A 694 6.40 -11.89 14.45
N THR A 695 6.82 -11.50 15.65
CA THR A 695 7.62 -12.33 16.57
C THR A 695 6.81 -13.09 17.61
N ILE A 696 5.53 -12.77 17.78
CA ILE A 696 4.62 -13.65 18.51
C ILE A 696 4.44 -14.88 17.62
N LYS A 697 4.89 -16.06 18.07
CA LYS A 697 4.56 -17.35 17.45
C LYS A 697 3.14 -17.25 16.91
N THR A 698 2.97 -17.32 15.60
CA THR A 698 1.67 -17.11 14.95
C THR A 698 0.65 -17.96 15.68
N GLU A 699 -0.15 -17.32 16.55
CA GLU A 699 -1.19 -18.04 17.27
C GLU A 699 -2.08 -18.61 16.18
N PRO A 700 -2.24 -19.93 16.15
CA PRO A 700 -2.87 -20.54 15.02
C PRO A 700 -4.35 -20.14 15.01
N ARG A 701 -4.85 -19.81 13.83
CA ARG A 701 -5.94 -18.84 13.68
C ARG A 701 -7.25 -19.32 14.31
N TRP A 702 -8.06 -18.36 14.78
CA TRP A 702 -9.38 -18.66 15.31
C TRP A 702 -10.26 -19.32 14.24
N SER A 703 -10.71 -20.54 14.50
CA SER A 703 -11.65 -21.26 13.64
C SER A 703 -12.67 -22.01 14.50
N VAL A 704 -13.87 -22.27 13.95
CA VAL A 704 -14.86 -23.09 14.66
C VAL A 704 -14.28 -24.47 14.97
N LEU A 705 -13.54 -25.06 14.04
CA LEU A 705 -12.93 -26.38 14.19
C LEU A 705 -11.88 -26.43 15.33
N ARG A 706 -11.10 -25.36 15.50
CA ARG A 706 -10.05 -25.29 16.53
C ARG A 706 -10.56 -24.77 17.87
N ASN A 707 -11.28 -23.65 17.88
CA ASN A 707 -11.56 -22.88 19.08
C ASN A 707 -12.92 -23.18 19.72
N ILE A 708 -13.84 -23.80 18.96
CA ILE A 708 -15.15 -24.23 19.46
C ILE A 708 -15.18 -25.75 19.61
N LEU A 709 -14.68 -26.48 18.60
CA LEU A 709 -14.69 -27.95 18.59
C LEU A 709 -13.42 -28.58 19.19
N HIS A 710 -12.39 -27.79 19.52
CA HIS A 710 -11.12 -28.25 20.11
C HIS A 710 -10.42 -29.39 19.35
N TRP A 711 -10.68 -29.54 18.05
CA TRP A 711 -10.28 -30.72 17.27
C TRP A 711 -8.75 -30.88 17.15
N GLU A 712 -8.02 -29.76 17.10
CA GLU A 712 -6.55 -29.79 16.97
C GLU A 712 -5.79 -30.02 18.28
N GLN A 713 -6.44 -30.01 19.44
CA GLN A 713 -5.79 -30.32 20.72
C GLN A 713 -5.72 -31.84 21.00
N GLN A 714 -6.30 -32.68 20.14
CA GLN A 714 -6.33 -34.14 20.29
C GLN A 714 -5.34 -34.90 19.38
N ARG A 715 -4.48 -34.21 18.63
CA ARG A 715 -3.35 -34.77 17.88
C ARG A 715 -2.06 -34.16 18.39
#